data_AF-A0A060HYB7-F1
#
_entry.id   AF-A0A060HYB7-F1
#
_cell.length_a   1.000
_cell.length_b   1.000
_cell.length_c   1.000
_cell.angle_alpha   90.00
_cell.angle_beta   90.00
_cell.angle_gamma   90.00
#
_symmetry.space_group_name_H-M   'P 1'
#
loop_
_entity.id
_entity.type
_entity.pdbx_description
1 polymer ?
#
loop_
_entity_poly.entity_id
_entity_poly.type
_entity_poly.pdbx_seq_one_letter_code
_entity_poly.pdbx_strand_id
1 'polypeptide(L)'
;MRGYSNNICRIGMALAFAVPGFGLPVMADPVPRATPVAGSVIARKTGEEVRFIDVSDWRVVDINQDLLTGDVLRTNANGQLAIVFSDHTQVRLGRNSSLQVKKMAASGDTVLELQAGTIWARAQRGGQGLTVETPAAAAAIRGTDWTMTVEGAKTSMIVLEGRVALSNPQGSVEVSEGEGAVATIGQAPHKIISVNPDDREQMLFYLDLRDGFDLMPTSPLRADLMATERRRLLALPPERRTTEDWLKLAEVQSAFDGRQAAAATLQNIRGRKLTAAQQARVDLIDATIAGSEKRYGDAARLFQKALPHLDPTRRNMAQYGGYFARSLADPAHAEQPPANTTGPYGAIMEAYTTGFLKDPRAAIEIIRKAEQRYPDDPTLPAVRAELAQLTDDREQMKQAIERSLALDPDHPTALSARASYKAVYESDINGALADLNRAIELAPGGSSTLNSLGLLQSSRDANGEAEKAFKKAIELDPQDPLLRANLAILYLDQGRMKEAKREIDTAIALDPSFDIALLARGRYYLQTGDRDKALQDLLAASTANPAHSQSQLMLAAAHYEKGDRIPSQQALDNADRLDKNDPVISAFRTAVDIDDYDADGAIRNAQEYLRRSRARGGDYSGLGANANAGSTLNNAFRLQGLDAWGRYYGDAAFDPFKGTGYIDQSIKGSIFPYVNATSFNDDNIIQNRGNASSYSSFIQGLLLSPHMLSGRSRSATLFDVPFIEGSLGGGINSVDGHTRRIGEADIQGYSNKTIPISFYGNLTWEELALDGDYRDFGGYATDNRLLGGNGYLTATVTPDDRVVAYFNHANNDGTLNALSTDPSLSDALNPVLRFFGLPLAPDELPLYTTRRDTTRLTSAGLGWSHTFAYENVLNAALLYQQTEAKTTNDIHFDWADVPLLGGPGRDIRPFLQTSDENDSKAYIAALSHIIGDGSLTWRYGIEGGWLDASRETYFHLEDVIPGLVDGVTDGPTEVETRINIGRAYVDLLHEITPNLKAEYALFGTRLEGDGVDVSRLEPRFGLAWAPTQNHWLRAAFMRQSADTGVPTLAPIGILGLQANQFSVGTEGYVDTAAFQWDAEWTDRFFTSVEYQHQELHDFSIGLPLIALPAFDSLPLSRGSIDRAAVTANVALGNGFGLSATYAYMDSENKDPGTFNYGGNLPYIPKNSGQVALTWVNEAKVKATVAANYIGERDGDDFGTKLDDYWSLDAHLVWEPFDKRIELEAAAYNLLDEDFEITPGVPGWGRAFKGTLKVRF
;
A
#
# COMPACT_ATOMS: atom_id res chain seq x y z
N MET A 1 0.86 44.81 14.78
CA MET A 1 1.39 46.10 15.28
C MET A 1 2.81 45.88 15.81
N ARG A 2 3.75 46.71 15.36
CA ARG A 2 5.02 47.18 15.99
C ARG A 2 5.50 46.36 17.22
N GLY A 3 6.63 45.65 17.21
CA GLY A 3 7.98 46.10 16.90
C GLY A 3 8.65 46.67 18.16
N TYR A 4 9.75 46.10 18.65
CA TYR A 4 10.83 46.79 19.38
C TYR A 4 12.11 45.95 19.45
N SER A 5 13.21 46.66 19.29
CA SER A 5 14.58 46.23 19.05
C SER A 5 15.54 46.83 20.10
N ASN A 6 16.74 46.23 20.18
CA ASN A 6 18.05 46.77 20.61
C ASN A 6 18.57 46.58 22.05
N ASN A 7 19.63 45.75 22.15
CA ASN A 7 21.03 46.05 22.48
C ASN A 7 21.38 47.13 23.53
N ILE A 8 22.21 46.78 24.54
CA ILE A 8 23.37 47.58 25.04
C ILE A 8 24.51 46.66 25.54
N CYS A 9 25.74 47.17 25.32
CA CYS A 9 27.10 46.61 25.30
C CYS A 9 27.81 46.07 26.58
N ARG A 10 28.77 45.18 26.28
CA ARG A 10 30.19 45.02 26.74
C ARG A 10 30.80 46.03 27.73
N ILE A 11 31.58 45.54 28.70
CA ILE A 11 33.07 45.64 28.81
C ILE A 11 33.53 45.03 30.16
N GLY A 12 34.57 44.19 30.14
CA GLY A 12 35.30 43.75 31.34
C GLY A 12 36.40 42.74 31.01
N MET A 13 37.66 43.17 31.08
CA MET A 13 38.87 42.54 30.55
C MET A 13 39.49 41.51 31.52
N ALA A 14 39.99 40.40 30.95
CA ALA A 14 41.18 39.61 31.29
C ALA A 14 41.60 39.35 32.76
N LEU A 15 41.66 38.07 33.13
CA LEU A 15 42.80 37.51 33.87
C LEU A 15 42.95 36.01 33.60
N ALA A 16 44.13 35.65 33.09
CA ALA A 16 44.56 34.31 32.73
C ALA A 16 44.94 33.50 33.98
N PHE A 17 44.52 32.24 34.01
CA PHE A 17 45.26 31.17 34.71
C PHE A 17 45.32 29.94 33.79
N ALA A 18 46.56 29.56 33.50
CA ALA A 18 46.93 28.39 32.72
C ALA A 18 46.63 27.10 33.50
N VAL A 19 45.95 26.17 32.85
CA VAL A 19 45.93 24.75 33.22
C VAL A 19 46.39 23.98 31.97
N PRO A 20 47.39 23.09 32.06
CA PRO A 20 47.82 22.31 30.92
C PRO A 20 46.72 21.29 30.60
N GLY A 21 46.02 21.52 29.49
CA GLY A 21 45.11 20.56 28.91
C GLY A 21 45.91 19.35 28.42
N PHE A 22 45.60 18.18 28.96
CA PHE A 22 45.85 16.93 28.26
C PHE A 22 45.05 17.00 26.95
N GLY A 23 45.77 17.06 25.83
CA GLY A 23 45.18 17.09 24.50
C GLY A 23 44.37 15.82 24.26
N LEU A 24 43.05 15.97 24.22
CA LEU A 24 42.22 15.14 23.36
C LEU A 24 42.39 15.68 21.93
N PRO A 25 42.52 14.83 20.90
CA PRO A 25 42.52 15.31 19.54
C PRO A 25 41.15 15.94 19.25
N VAL A 26 41.15 17.26 19.07
CA VAL A 26 40.00 17.97 18.52
C VAL A 26 39.93 17.60 17.04
N MET A 27 38.92 16.83 16.67
CA MET A 27 38.44 16.74 15.29
C MET A 27 38.20 18.17 14.79
N ALA A 28 38.92 18.59 13.75
CA ALA A 28 38.77 19.93 13.19
C ALA A 28 37.40 20.04 12.49
N ASP A 29 36.73 21.18 12.63
CA ASP A 29 35.51 21.46 11.88
C ASP A 29 35.83 21.61 10.37
N PRO A 30 34.89 21.26 9.46
CA PRO A 30 35.04 21.49 8.03
C PRO A 30 35.48 22.92 7.74
N VAL A 31 36.44 23.09 6.83
CA VAL A 31 36.95 24.40 6.47
C VAL A 31 35.87 25.16 5.69
N PRO A 32 35.38 26.31 6.18
CA PRO A 32 34.39 27.10 5.44
C PRO A 32 34.98 27.59 4.11
N ARG A 33 34.27 27.37 3.00
CA ARG A 33 34.70 27.78 1.65
C ARG A 33 33.74 28.80 1.05
N ALA A 34 34.26 29.65 0.16
CA ALA A 34 33.45 30.63 -0.57
C ALA A 34 32.59 29.95 -1.64
N THR A 35 31.34 30.37 -1.81
CA THR A 35 30.45 29.88 -2.85
C THR A 35 30.80 30.48 -4.23
N PRO A 36 30.54 29.77 -5.35
CA PRO A 36 29.81 28.50 -5.47
C PRO A 36 30.68 27.26 -5.16
N VAL A 37 30.10 26.31 -4.43
CA VAL A 37 30.72 25.02 -4.11
C VAL A 37 30.64 24.11 -5.33
N ALA A 38 31.75 23.44 -5.64
CA ALA A 38 31.84 22.48 -6.73
C ALA A 38 31.18 21.15 -6.33
N GLY A 39 31.47 20.62 -5.15
CA GLY A 39 30.86 19.41 -4.59
C GLY A 39 31.13 19.29 -3.09
N SER A 40 30.61 18.25 -2.46
CA SER A 40 30.81 18.00 -1.03
C SER A 40 31.20 16.55 -0.77
N VAL A 41 32.08 16.35 0.21
CA VAL A 41 32.54 15.02 0.64
C VAL A 41 31.51 14.42 1.58
N ILE A 42 30.93 13.28 1.21
CA ILE A 42 29.80 12.66 1.92
C ILE A 42 30.25 11.53 2.84
N ALA A 43 31.29 10.80 2.44
CA ALA A 43 31.86 9.72 3.25
C ALA A 43 33.37 9.63 3.06
N ARG A 44 34.07 9.18 4.11
CA ARG A 44 35.51 8.87 4.10
C ARG A 44 35.76 7.62 4.94
N LYS A 45 36.85 6.89 4.66
CA LYS A 45 37.23 5.67 5.40
C LYS A 45 38.38 5.95 6.37
N THR A 46 39.63 5.87 5.91
CA THR A 46 40.82 6.14 6.73
C THR A 46 41.98 6.71 5.90
N GLY A 47 42.45 7.91 6.27
CA GLY A 47 43.70 8.51 5.78
C GLY A 47 43.59 9.18 4.40
N GLU A 48 42.43 9.75 4.10
CA GLU A 48 42.15 10.56 2.94
C GLU A 48 42.56 12.03 3.17
N GLU A 49 43.15 12.65 2.14
CA GLU A 49 43.65 14.02 2.23
C GLU A 49 43.17 14.88 1.06
N VAL A 50 43.02 16.17 1.32
CA VAL A 50 42.67 17.21 0.34
C VAL A 50 43.74 18.30 0.39
N ARG A 51 44.08 18.80 -0.80
CA ARG A 51 44.87 20.01 -0.98
C ARG A 51 43.97 21.04 -1.63
N PHE A 52 43.62 22.06 -0.86
CA PHE A 52 42.77 23.15 -1.32
C PHE A 52 43.53 24.10 -2.24
N ILE A 53 42.88 24.67 -3.26
CA ILE A 53 43.54 25.65 -4.14
C ILE A 53 44.03 26.88 -3.38
N ASP A 54 43.34 27.24 -2.29
CA ASP A 54 43.64 28.41 -1.47
C ASP A 54 44.73 28.15 -0.41
N VAL A 55 45.14 26.88 -0.20
CA VAL A 55 46.09 26.46 0.85
C VAL A 55 47.04 25.39 0.31
N SER A 56 48.35 25.66 0.32
CA SER A 56 49.33 24.80 -0.38
C SER A 56 49.58 23.42 0.26
N ASP A 57 49.20 23.22 1.53
CA ASP A 57 49.48 22.00 2.30
C ASP A 57 48.34 20.97 2.21
N TRP A 58 48.69 19.69 2.24
CA TRP A 58 47.74 18.58 2.37
C TRP A 58 47.13 18.54 3.77
N ARG A 59 45.82 18.28 3.86
CA ARG A 59 45.08 18.16 5.13
C ARG A 59 44.14 16.97 5.06
N VAL A 60 43.77 16.43 6.21
CA VAL A 60 42.72 15.40 6.31
C VAL A 60 41.39 15.97 5.79
N VAL A 61 40.65 15.17 5.02
CA VAL A 61 39.35 15.57 4.46
C VAL A 61 38.25 15.30 5.46
N ASP A 62 37.46 16.30 5.87
CA ASP A 62 36.32 16.09 6.78
C ASP A 62 35.01 15.77 6.03
N ILE A 63 34.08 15.10 6.72
CA ILE A 63 32.73 14.85 6.19
C ILE A 63 32.00 16.19 6.06
N ASN A 64 31.23 16.36 4.99
CA ASN A 64 30.60 17.60 4.54
C ASN A 64 31.61 18.72 4.18
N GLN A 65 32.86 18.37 3.86
CA GLN A 65 33.82 19.35 3.36
C GLN A 65 33.46 19.78 1.94
N ASP A 66 33.20 21.07 1.77
CA ASP A 66 32.98 21.70 0.47
C ASP A 66 34.27 21.76 -0.36
N LEU A 67 34.13 21.47 -1.65
CA LEU A 67 35.20 21.45 -2.66
C LEU A 67 35.04 22.62 -3.62
N LEU A 68 36.16 23.20 -4.07
CA LEU A 68 36.21 24.24 -5.11
C LEU A 68 36.92 23.72 -6.37
N THR A 69 36.70 24.42 -7.49
CA THR A 69 37.49 24.21 -8.69
C THR A 69 38.97 24.47 -8.39
N GLY A 70 39.82 23.48 -8.68
CA GLY A 70 41.26 23.49 -8.44
C GLY A 70 41.71 22.59 -7.28
N ASP A 71 40.80 22.19 -6.39
CA ASP A 71 41.11 21.31 -5.27
C ASP A 71 41.56 19.91 -5.76
N VAL A 72 42.49 19.29 -5.02
CA VAL A 72 43.01 17.95 -5.32
C VAL A 72 42.77 17.03 -4.12
N LEU A 73 42.19 15.87 -4.38
CA LEU A 73 41.86 14.84 -3.39
C LEU A 73 42.76 13.62 -3.62
N ARG A 74 43.16 12.96 -2.53
CA ARG A 74 43.89 11.69 -2.61
C ARG A 74 43.50 10.71 -1.51
N THR A 75 43.59 9.42 -1.85
CA THR A 75 43.40 8.29 -0.92
C THR A 75 44.68 7.49 -0.79
N ASN A 76 44.88 6.86 0.37
CA ASN A 76 45.99 5.95 0.61
C ASN A 76 45.59 4.48 0.30
N ALA A 77 46.38 3.50 0.74
CA ALA A 77 46.13 2.08 0.51
C ALA A 77 44.87 1.52 1.20
N ASN A 78 44.33 2.21 2.21
CA ASN A 78 43.16 1.82 2.98
C ASN A 78 41.97 2.78 2.78
N GLY A 79 42.21 3.96 2.22
CA GLY A 79 41.24 5.04 2.11
C GLY A 79 40.28 4.92 0.93
N GLN A 80 39.09 5.49 1.11
CA GLN A 80 38.05 5.67 0.11
C GLN A 80 37.32 6.99 0.38
N LEU A 81 36.95 7.71 -0.68
CA LEU A 81 36.12 8.93 -0.57
C LEU A 81 34.83 8.76 -1.35
N ALA A 82 33.74 9.32 -0.84
CA ALA A 82 32.48 9.45 -1.55
C ALA A 82 32.13 10.95 -1.66
N ILE A 83 31.80 11.43 -2.86
CA ILE A 83 31.64 12.84 -3.19
C ILE A 83 30.38 13.01 -4.04
N VAL A 84 29.53 13.97 -3.68
CA VAL A 84 28.43 14.42 -4.52
C VAL A 84 28.75 15.81 -5.04
N PHE A 85 28.75 15.94 -6.37
CA PHE A 85 28.99 17.19 -7.07
C PHE A 85 27.70 18.00 -7.25
N SER A 86 27.84 19.31 -7.47
CA SER A 86 26.71 20.24 -7.62
C SER A 86 25.81 19.98 -8.83
N ASP A 87 26.29 19.21 -9.82
CA ASP A 87 25.52 18.70 -10.96
C ASP A 87 24.88 17.32 -10.70
N HIS A 88 24.86 16.89 -9.43
CA HIS A 88 24.44 15.57 -8.95
C HIS A 88 25.31 14.40 -9.43
N THR A 89 26.50 14.65 -10.00
CA THR A 89 27.44 13.57 -10.27
C THR A 89 27.90 12.94 -8.96
N GLN A 90 27.71 11.64 -8.83
CA GLN A 90 28.13 10.84 -7.68
C GLN A 90 29.49 10.23 -8.00
N VAL A 91 30.46 10.34 -7.08
CA VAL A 91 31.81 9.83 -7.27
C VAL A 91 32.28 9.07 -6.04
N ARG A 92 32.86 7.89 -6.25
CA ARG A 92 33.67 7.19 -5.26
C ARG A 92 35.09 7.03 -5.73
N LEU A 93 36.02 7.49 -4.90
CA LEU A 93 37.45 7.37 -5.15
C LEU A 93 37.98 6.13 -4.41
N GLY A 94 38.61 5.23 -5.15
CA GLY A 94 39.19 3.99 -4.63
C GLY A 94 40.50 4.23 -3.91
N ARG A 95 41.23 3.16 -3.59
CA ARG A 95 42.52 3.23 -2.88
C ARG A 95 43.62 3.78 -3.79
N ASN A 96 44.65 4.38 -3.20
CA ASN A 96 45.83 4.92 -3.91
C ASN A 96 45.47 5.80 -5.10
N SER A 97 44.41 6.59 -4.95
CA SER A 97 43.81 7.33 -6.05
C SER A 97 44.00 8.83 -5.85
N SER A 98 44.09 9.57 -6.94
CA SER A 98 44.20 11.04 -6.89
C SER A 98 43.33 11.69 -7.96
N LEU A 99 42.47 12.60 -7.52
CA LEU A 99 41.46 13.27 -8.33
C LEU A 99 41.58 14.79 -8.18
N GLN A 100 41.64 15.52 -9.29
CA GLN A 100 41.60 16.99 -9.31
C GLN A 100 40.29 17.50 -9.92
N VAL A 101 39.66 18.47 -9.26
CA VAL A 101 38.47 19.16 -9.78
C VAL A 101 38.93 20.27 -10.72
N LYS A 102 39.00 20.03 -12.04
CA LYS A 102 39.54 21.04 -12.99
C LYS A 102 38.56 22.15 -13.31
N LYS A 103 37.29 21.82 -13.46
CA LYS A 103 36.25 22.77 -13.80
C LYS A 103 34.91 22.28 -13.31
N MET A 104 34.23 23.13 -12.54
CA MET A 104 32.82 22.96 -12.21
C MET A 104 32.13 24.32 -12.21
N ALA A 105 31.01 24.41 -12.91
CA ALA A 105 30.15 25.57 -12.92
C ALA A 105 28.71 25.13 -12.69
N ALA A 106 27.89 25.99 -12.08
CA ALA A 106 26.45 25.73 -11.94
C ALA A 106 25.74 25.57 -13.31
N SER A 107 26.35 26.07 -14.38
CA SER A 107 25.97 25.81 -15.78
C SER A 107 27.22 25.60 -16.65
N GLY A 108 27.36 24.40 -17.23
CA GLY A 108 28.41 24.04 -18.20
C GLY A 108 29.07 22.70 -17.90
N ASP A 109 29.91 22.21 -18.82
CA ASP A 109 30.52 20.89 -18.66
C ASP A 109 31.46 20.78 -17.43
N THR A 110 31.28 19.71 -16.64
CA THR A 110 32.13 19.31 -15.51
C THR A 110 33.38 18.61 -16.04
N VAL A 111 34.56 19.02 -15.57
CA VAL A 111 35.85 18.40 -15.93
C VAL A 111 36.57 17.94 -14.67
N LEU A 112 36.80 16.63 -14.58
CA LEU A 112 37.57 15.98 -13.52
C LEU A 112 38.86 15.40 -14.12
N GLU A 113 39.95 15.40 -13.35
CA GLU A 113 41.20 14.76 -13.75
C GLU A 113 41.57 13.65 -12.78
N LEU A 114 41.53 12.40 -13.24
CA LEU A 114 42.00 11.25 -12.49
C LEU A 114 43.48 11.01 -12.82
N GLN A 115 44.34 11.35 -11.87
CA GLN A 115 45.80 11.28 -12.04
C GLN A 115 46.34 9.87 -11.82
N ALA A 116 45.75 9.13 -10.89
CA ALA A 116 46.12 7.74 -10.56
C ALA A 116 44.97 7.04 -9.82
N GLY A 117 44.97 5.71 -9.84
CA GLY A 117 44.06 4.86 -9.06
C GLY A 117 42.71 4.63 -9.74
N THR A 118 41.67 4.34 -8.96
CA THR A 118 40.35 3.92 -9.46
C THR A 118 39.27 4.91 -9.01
N ILE A 119 38.34 5.20 -9.91
CA ILE A 119 37.12 5.96 -9.65
C ILE A 119 35.91 5.15 -10.11
N TRP A 120 34.87 5.14 -9.28
CA TRP A 120 33.50 4.82 -9.69
C TRP A 120 32.72 6.12 -9.75
N ALA A 121 31.85 6.29 -10.74
CA ALA A 121 31.00 7.46 -10.78
C ALA A 121 29.68 7.21 -11.53
N ARG A 122 28.68 7.99 -11.15
CA ARG A 122 27.38 8.04 -11.82
C ARG A 122 27.04 9.48 -12.21
N ALA A 123 26.82 9.69 -13.50
CA ALA A 123 26.32 10.95 -14.05
C ALA A 123 24.82 10.84 -14.38
N GLN A 124 24.07 11.90 -14.07
CA GLN A 124 22.63 11.95 -14.29
C GLN A 124 22.26 11.98 -15.79
N ARG A 125 21.28 11.19 -16.21
CA ARG A 125 20.75 11.15 -17.59
C ARG A 125 20.02 12.45 -17.91
N GLY A 126 20.34 13.03 -19.07
CA GLY A 126 19.87 14.37 -19.45
C GLY A 126 20.52 15.53 -18.68
N GLY A 127 21.53 15.26 -17.84
CA GLY A 127 22.29 16.26 -17.10
C GLY A 127 23.35 16.98 -17.93
N GLN A 128 24.14 17.83 -17.27
CA GLN A 128 25.27 18.55 -17.88
C GLN A 128 26.38 17.58 -18.31
N GLY A 129 27.27 18.01 -19.21
CA GLY A 129 28.30 17.14 -19.74
C GLY A 129 29.45 16.88 -18.77
N LEU A 130 29.73 15.62 -18.45
CA LEU A 130 30.92 15.24 -17.67
C LEU A 130 32.07 14.83 -18.60
N THR A 131 33.27 15.34 -18.36
CA THR A 131 34.51 14.87 -19.00
C THR A 131 35.53 14.47 -17.94
N VAL A 132 36.09 13.28 -18.08
CA VAL A 132 37.13 12.78 -17.17
C VAL A 132 38.43 12.63 -17.92
N GLU A 133 39.40 13.46 -17.57
CA GLU A 133 40.74 13.46 -18.13
C GLU A 133 41.65 12.51 -17.36
N THR A 134 42.50 11.80 -18.08
CA THR A 134 43.57 10.95 -17.54
C THR A 134 44.86 11.22 -18.33
N PRO A 135 46.02 10.76 -17.84
CA PRO A 135 47.27 10.88 -18.59
C PRO A 135 47.23 10.26 -20.01
N ALA A 136 46.40 9.23 -20.24
CA ALA A 136 46.36 8.50 -21.51
C ALA A 136 45.20 8.88 -22.45
N ALA A 137 44.09 9.41 -21.93
CA ALA A 137 42.87 9.72 -22.69
C ALA A 137 41.89 10.61 -21.90
N ALA A 138 40.90 11.17 -22.60
CA ALA A 138 39.74 11.85 -22.03
C ALA A 138 38.45 11.09 -22.37
N ALA A 139 37.58 10.94 -21.37
CA ALA A 139 36.29 10.28 -21.50
C ALA A 139 35.15 11.30 -21.43
N ALA A 140 34.34 11.41 -22.48
CA ALA A 140 33.13 12.22 -22.50
C ALA A 140 31.91 11.38 -22.11
N ILE A 141 31.26 11.74 -21.01
CA ILE A 141 30.29 10.92 -20.28
C ILE A 141 28.96 11.65 -20.20
N ARG A 142 27.85 10.97 -20.49
CA ARG A 142 26.50 11.56 -20.53
C ARG A 142 25.47 10.55 -20.02
N GLY A 143 24.97 10.71 -18.79
CA GLY A 143 23.93 9.84 -18.23
C GLY A 143 24.37 8.38 -18.13
N THR A 144 25.37 8.10 -17.29
CA THR A 144 26.14 6.86 -17.34
C THR A 144 26.65 6.48 -15.95
N ASP A 145 26.59 5.20 -15.62
CA ASP A 145 27.28 4.58 -14.49
C ASP A 145 28.56 3.88 -15.01
N TRP A 146 29.72 4.16 -14.43
CA TRP A 146 31.00 3.72 -15.00
C TRP A 146 32.11 3.61 -13.94
N THR A 147 33.15 2.87 -14.31
CA THR A 147 34.38 2.73 -13.54
C THR A 147 35.58 3.02 -14.42
N MET A 148 36.59 3.70 -13.88
CA MET A 148 37.85 3.96 -14.56
C MET A 148 39.02 3.73 -13.63
N THR A 149 40.10 3.18 -14.18
CA THR A 149 41.34 2.92 -13.47
C THR A 149 42.52 3.47 -14.26
N VAL A 150 43.42 4.17 -13.58
CA VAL A 150 44.68 4.70 -14.11
C VAL A 150 45.85 4.02 -13.41
N GLU A 151 46.59 3.21 -14.17
CA GLU A 151 47.78 2.47 -13.74
C GLU A 151 48.99 2.92 -14.56
N GLY A 152 49.74 3.88 -14.02
CA GLY A 152 50.92 4.44 -14.71
C GLY A 152 50.54 5.08 -16.05
N ALA A 153 50.96 4.47 -17.17
CA ALA A 153 50.70 4.98 -18.52
C ALA A 153 49.41 4.44 -19.16
N LYS A 154 48.63 3.64 -18.43
CA LYS A 154 47.44 2.94 -18.95
C LYS A 154 46.18 3.43 -18.24
N THR A 155 45.16 3.77 -19.01
CA THR A 155 43.80 4.04 -18.54
C THR A 155 42.90 2.91 -19.03
N SER A 156 42.12 2.31 -18.13
CA SER A 156 41.05 1.38 -18.48
C SER A 156 39.72 1.89 -17.96
N MET A 157 38.65 1.72 -18.74
CA MET A 157 37.29 2.10 -18.38
C MET A 157 36.32 0.95 -18.67
N ILE A 158 35.25 0.88 -17.87
CA ILE A 158 34.09 0.01 -18.08
C ILE A 158 32.83 0.84 -17.91
N VAL A 159 31.85 0.62 -18.79
CA VAL A 159 30.54 1.27 -18.74
C VAL A 159 29.52 0.28 -18.20
N LEU A 160 28.89 0.62 -17.08
CA LEU A 160 27.89 -0.19 -16.38
C LEU A 160 26.47 0.11 -16.88
N GLU A 161 26.23 1.35 -17.32
CA GLU A 161 24.96 1.82 -17.89
C GLU A 161 25.26 2.97 -18.85
N GLY A 162 24.64 3.00 -20.04
CA GLY A 162 24.78 4.13 -20.97
C GLY A 162 25.94 4.00 -21.98
N ARG A 163 26.52 5.13 -22.40
CA ARG A 163 27.58 5.20 -23.42
C ARG A 163 28.63 6.27 -23.10
N VAL A 164 29.89 5.94 -23.35
CA VAL A 164 31.03 6.84 -23.13
C VAL A 164 31.94 6.88 -24.35
N ALA A 165 32.33 8.08 -24.78
CA ALA A 165 33.37 8.24 -25.81
C ALA A 165 34.73 8.43 -25.15
N LEU A 166 35.63 7.45 -25.30
CA LEU A 166 37.01 7.51 -24.83
C LEU A 166 37.92 7.92 -25.99
N SER A 167 38.59 9.06 -25.87
CA SER A 167 39.36 9.66 -26.95
C SER A 167 40.72 10.18 -26.51
N ASN A 168 41.69 10.17 -27.43
CA ASN A 168 42.97 10.85 -27.31
C ASN A 168 43.43 11.34 -28.70
N PRO A 169 44.57 12.03 -28.84
CA PRO A 169 45.02 12.54 -30.14
C PRO A 169 45.25 11.47 -31.22
N GLN A 170 45.39 10.20 -30.84
CA GLN A 170 45.64 9.06 -31.74
C GLN A 170 44.33 8.40 -32.23
N GLY A 171 43.19 8.62 -31.58
CA GLY A 171 41.89 8.08 -31.99
C GLY A 171 40.81 8.16 -30.92
N SER A 172 39.60 7.66 -31.24
CA SER A 172 38.46 7.62 -30.33
C SER A 172 37.73 6.28 -30.45
N VAL A 173 37.18 5.79 -29.34
CA VAL A 173 36.33 4.61 -29.28
C VAL A 173 35.08 4.91 -28.45
N GLU A 174 33.92 4.47 -28.92
CA GLU A 174 32.67 4.56 -28.18
C GLU A 174 32.43 3.26 -27.42
N VAL A 175 32.26 3.34 -26.10
CA VAL A 175 32.10 2.22 -25.18
C VAL A 175 30.66 2.20 -24.70
N SER A 176 29.95 1.11 -24.98
CA SER A 176 28.57 0.90 -24.57
C SER A 176 28.47 0.10 -23.27
N GLU A 177 27.27 0.04 -22.71
CA GLU A 177 26.93 -0.80 -21.56
C GLU A 177 27.48 -2.24 -21.69
N GLY A 178 28.12 -2.71 -20.63
CA GLY A 178 28.75 -4.03 -20.57
C GLY A 178 30.11 -4.12 -21.30
N GLU A 179 30.51 -3.08 -22.04
CA GLU A 179 31.80 -3.01 -22.72
C GLU A 179 32.86 -2.31 -21.86
N GLY A 180 34.14 -2.55 -22.19
CA GLY A 180 35.25 -1.78 -21.66
C GLY A 180 36.16 -1.26 -22.76
N ALA A 181 37.02 -0.30 -22.41
CA ALA A 181 38.08 0.18 -23.29
C ALA A 181 39.37 0.46 -22.52
N VAL A 182 40.48 0.42 -23.26
CA VAL A 182 41.81 0.72 -22.75
C VAL A 182 42.47 1.75 -23.65
N ALA A 183 43.11 2.74 -23.03
CA ALA A 183 44.01 3.69 -23.68
C ALA A 183 45.39 3.62 -23.01
N THR A 184 46.46 3.68 -23.81
CA THR A 184 47.84 3.78 -23.31
C THR A 184 48.46 5.01 -23.93
N ILE A 185 49.30 5.73 -23.16
CA ILE A 185 49.96 6.95 -23.65
C ILE A 185 50.64 6.68 -25.00
N GLY A 186 50.26 7.45 -26.02
CA GLY A 186 50.82 7.35 -27.38
C GLY A 186 50.16 6.31 -28.29
N GLN A 187 49.15 5.57 -27.85
CA GLN A 187 48.38 4.61 -28.65
C GLN A 187 46.90 5.00 -28.73
N ALA A 188 46.22 4.64 -29.81
CA ALA A 188 44.77 4.86 -29.95
C ALA A 188 43.98 3.98 -28.96
N PRO A 189 42.87 4.48 -28.36
CA PRO A 189 42.00 3.68 -27.51
C PRO A 189 41.39 2.50 -28.28
N HIS A 190 41.22 1.35 -27.63
CA HIS A 190 40.56 0.17 -28.21
C HIS A 190 39.64 -0.53 -27.20
N LYS A 191 38.60 -1.21 -27.70
CA LYS A 191 37.65 -1.96 -26.86
C LYS A 191 38.28 -3.24 -26.29
N ILE A 192 37.81 -3.63 -25.12
CA ILE A 192 38.05 -4.92 -24.49
C ILE A 192 36.72 -5.59 -24.13
N ILE A 193 36.67 -6.93 -24.21
CA ILE A 193 35.50 -7.71 -23.79
C ILE A 193 35.57 -7.87 -22.27
N SER A 194 34.54 -7.40 -21.56
CA SER A 194 34.40 -7.62 -20.11
C SER A 194 33.65 -8.93 -19.88
N VAL A 195 34.28 -9.90 -19.20
CA VAL A 195 33.72 -11.25 -18.98
C VAL A 195 32.98 -11.37 -17.64
N ASN A 196 33.10 -10.40 -16.73
CA ASN A 196 32.37 -10.42 -15.46
C ASN A 196 32.19 -9.00 -14.88
N PRO A 197 30.98 -8.40 -14.96
CA PRO A 197 30.65 -7.13 -14.29
C PRO A 197 30.64 -7.26 -12.76
N ASP A 198 30.20 -8.43 -12.26
CA ASP A 198 29.94 -8.70 -10.83
C ASP A 198 31.20 -8.71 -9.96
N ASP A 199 32.38 -8.96 -10.54
CA ASP A 199 33.67 -8.91 -9.84
C ASP A 199 34.12 -7.48 -9.49
N ARG A 200 33.43 -6.45 -9.99
CA ARG A 200 33.93 -5.05 -9.95
C ARG A 200 33.16 -4.16 -8.99
N GLU A 201 32.08 -4.71 -8.43
CA GLU A 201 31.35 -4.22 -7.26
C GLU A 201 32.13 -4.39 -5.94
N GLN A 202 33.41 -4.80 -6.00
CA GLN A 202 34.28 -4.98 -4.83
C GLN A 202 34.61 -3.69 -4.07
N MET A 203 34.40 -2.51 -4.67
CA MET A 203 34.41 -1.22 -3.96
C MET A 203 33.11 -0.91 -3.20
N LEU A 204 32.08 -1.76 -3.34
CA LEU A 204 30.70 -1.51 -2.90
C LEU A 204 30.29 -2.28 -1.63
N PHE A 205 31.00 -3.33 -1.24
CA PHE A 205 30.73 -4.03 0.03
C PHE A 205 31.34 -3.27 1.22
N TYR A 206 30.51 -2.90 2.18
CA TYR A 206 30.91 -2.19 3.40
C TYR A 206 31.00 -3.17 4.58
N LEU A 207 32.22 -3.45 5.04
CA LEU A 207 32.49 -4.02 6.36
C LEU A 207 33.07 -2.90 7.23
N ASP A 208 32.68 -2.83 8.51
CA ASP A 208 33.19 -1.86 9.48
C ASP A 208 34.17 -2.55 10.44
N LEU A 209 35.32 -1.91 10.75
CA LEU A 209 36.24 -2.44 11.76
C LEU A 209 35.62 -2.50 13.17
N ARG A 210 34.63 -1.64 13.46
CA ARG A 210 33.96 -1.63 14.77
C ARG A 210 33.26 -2.95 15.04
N ASP A 211 32.51 -3.49 14.08
CA ASP A 211 31.73 -4.73 14.26
C ASP A 211 32.66 -5.94 14.46
N GLY A 212 33.91 -5.81 14.00
CA GLY A 212 34.96 -6.78 14.28
C GLY A 212 35.18 -7.03 15.78
N PHE A 213 34.92 -6.06 16.68
CA PHE A 213 35.04 -6.27 18.13
C PHE A 213 33.99 -7.24 18.69
N ASP A 214 32.80 -7.31 18.07
CA ASP A 214 31.71 -8.17 18.54
C ASP A 214 31.90 -9.62 18.08
N LEU A 215 32.68 -9.81 17.01
CA LEU A 215 33.13 -11.11 16.52
C LEU A 215 34.35 -11.66 17.30
N MET A 216 34.90 -10.92 18.28
CA MET A 216 36.07 -11.35 19.06
C MET A 216 35.68 -12.13 20.33
N PRO A 217 35.79 -13.47 20.34
CA PRO A 217 35.60 -14.21 21.57
C PRO A 217 36.75 -13.93 22.55
N THR A 218 36.40 -13.60 23.78
CA THR A 218 37.38 -13.42 24.86
C THR A 218 37.76 -14.76 25.52
N SER A 219 37.09 -15.85 25.12
CA SER A 219 37.35 -17.24 25.52
C SER A 219 38.08 -18.02 24.41
N PRO A 220 39.00 -18.95 24.75
CA PRO A 220 39.69 -19.81 23.81
C PRO A 220 38.86 -21.07 23.47
N LEU A 221 37.71 -21.25 24.11
CA LEU A 221 36.83 -22.39 23.90
C LEU A 221 36.02 -22.22 22.61
N ARG A 222 35.75 -23.33 21.94
CA ARG A 222 34.77 -23.41 20.85
C ARG A 222 33.36 -23.07 21.36
N ALA A 223 32.47 -22.62 20.46
CA ALA A 223 31.11 -22.21 20.80
C ALA A 223 30.32 -23.26 21.61
N ASP A 224 30.36 -24.52 21.20
CA ASP A 224 29.71 -25.66 21.88
C ASP A 224 30.21 -25.88 23.32
N LEU A 225 31.52 -25.77 23.51
CA LEU A 225 32.16 -25.88 24.82
C LEU A 225 31.88 -24.66 25.71
N MET A 226 31.83 -23.46 25.12
CA MET A 226 31.42 -22.24 25.84
C MET A 226 29.99 -22.37 26.36
N ALA A 227 29.05 -22.83 25.52
CA ALA A 227 27.66 -23.03 25.93
C ALA A 227 27.52 -24.06 27.08
N THR A 228 28.33 -25.12 27.06
CA THR A 228 28.39 -26.12 28.14
C THR A 228 28.95 -25.51 29.43
N GLU A 229 30.04 -24.76 29.34
CA GLU A 229 30.67 -24.12 30.48
C GLU A 229 29.80 -23.00 31.08
N ARG A 230 29.07 -22.24 30.23
CA ARG A 230 28.07 -21.24 30.64
C ARG A 230 27.05 -21.87 31.58
N ARG A 231 26.43 -22.97 31.16
CA ARG A 231 25.40 -23.68 31.95
C ARG A 231 25.97 -24.19 33.27
N ARG A 232 27.16 -24.80 33.24
CA ARG A 232 27.85 -25.29 34.45
C ARG A 232 28.10 -24.16 35.45
N LEU A 233 28.64 -23.03 34.99
CA LEU A 233 29.03 -21.90 35.83
C LEU A 233 27.81 -21.15 36.39
N LEU A 234 26.77 -20.96 35.57
CA LEU A 234 25.52 -20.33 36.02
C LEU A 234 24.78 -21.17 37.08
N ALA A 235 24.87 -22.51 36.99
CA ALA A 235 24.28 -23.42 37.98
C ALA A 235 25.03 -23.40 39.34
N LEU A 236 26.28 -22.95 39.39
CA LEU A 236 27.02 -22.81 40.64
C LEU A 236 26.55 -21.57 41.42
N PRO A 237 26.24 -21.69 42.73
CA PRO A 237 25.94 -20.52 43.57
C PRO A 237 27.09 -19.50 43.55
N PRO A 238 26.81 -18.19 43.51
CA PRO A 238 27.83 -17.13 43.44
C PRO A 238 28.93 -17.25 44.50
N GLU A 239 28.59 -17.72 45.71
CA GLU A 239 29.51 -17.84 46.85
C GLU A 239 30.52 -18.97 46.66
N ARG A 240 30.20 -19.96 45.81
CA ARG A 240 31.07 -21.11 45.51
C ARG A 240 31.97 -20.90 44.30
N ARG A 241 31.77 -19.80 43.54
CA ARG A 241 32.56 -19.51 42.34
C ARG A 241 33.93 -18.97 42.71
N THR A 242 34.97 -19.67 42.27
CA THR A 242 36.36 -19.21 42.40
C THR A 242 36.61 -18.00 41.50
N THR A 243 37.74 -17.30 41.68
CA THR A 243 38.15 -16.22 40.76
C THR A 243 38.25 -16.72 39.31
N GLU A 244 38.68 -17.96 39.12
CA GLU A 244 38.77 -18.57 37.79
C GLU A 244 37.39 -18.87 37.19
N ASP A 245 36.44 -19.32 38.02
CA ASP A 245 35.05 -19.53 37.59
C ASP A 245 34.38 -18.21 37.18
N TRP A 246 34.62 -17.13 37.94
CA TRP A 246 34.11 -15.80 37.60
C TRP A 246 34.71 -15.25 36.30
N LEU A 247 36.02 -15.44 36.07
CA LEU A 247 36.67 -15.03 34.81
C LEU A 247 36.13 -15.82 33.62
N LYS A 248 36.07 -17.15 33.71
CA LYS A 248 35.51 -17.98 32.65
C LYS A 248 34.05 -17.63 32.36
N LEU A 249 33.26 -17.33 33.39
CA LEU A 249 31.88 -16.90 33.21
C LEU A 249 31.83 -15.57 32.44
N ALA A 250 32.64 -14.57 32.81
CA ALA A 250 32.67 -13.29 32.10
C ALA A 250 33.09 -13.46 30.62
N GLU A 251 34.07 -14.31 30.34
CA GLU A 251 34.52 -14.58 28.96
C GLU A 251 33.44 -15.24 28.11
N VAL A 252 32.73 -16.21 28.68
CA VAL A 252 31.63 -16.89 27.98
C VAL A 252 30.40 -15.99 27.84
N GLN A 253 30.07 -15.21 28.88
CA GLN A 253 28.99 -14.23 28.82
C GLN A 253 29.22 -13.18 27.74
N SER A 254 30.48 -12.78 27.50
CA SER A 254 30.83 -11.85 26.42
C SER A 254 30.38 -12.34 25.04
N ALA A 255 30.30 -13.66 24.82
CA ALA A 255 29.91 -14.26 23.54
C ALA A 255 28.40 -14.59 23.44
N PHE A 256 27.70 -14.78 24.57
CA PHE A 256 26.29 -15.22 24.57
C PHE A 256 25.34 -14.24 25.26
N ASP A 257 25.72 -13.68 26.41
CA ASP A 257 24.85 -12.85 27.26
C ASP A 257 25.04 -11.35 27.02
N GLY A 258 26.08 -10.98 26.28
CA GLY A 258 26.39 -9.61 25.89
C GLY A 258 27.37 -8.92 26.84
N ARG A 259 27.86 -7.77 26.36
CA ARG A 259 28.92 -6.98 26.99
C ARG A 259 28.56 -6.51 28.41
N GLN A 260 27.30 -6.14 28.64
CA GLN A 260 26.82 -5.67 29.93
C GLN A 260 26.87 -6.77 31.01
N ALA A 261 26.47 -8.00 30.65
CA ALA A 261 26.52 -9.15 31.55
C ALA A 261 27.97 -9.51 31.90
N ALA A 262 28.86 -9.52 30.90
CA ALA A 262 30.29 -9.74 31.12
C ALA A 262 30.88 -8.66 32.05
N ALA A 263 30.60 -7.38 31.80
CA ALA A 263 31.06 -6.28 32.64
C ALA A 263 30.55 -6.38 34.09
N ALA A 264 29.26 -6.71 34.28
CA ALA A 264 28.67 -6.91 35.59
C ALA A 264 29.35 -8.06 36.35
N THR A 265 29.66 -9.16 35.65
CA THR A 265 30.39 -10.28 36.24
C THR A 265 31.80 -9.90 36.64
N LEU A 266 32.52 -9.10 35.83
CA LEU A 266 33.85 -8.59 36.17
C LEU A 266 33.87 -7.76 37.46
N GLN A 267 32.77 -7.09 37.83
CA GLN A 267 32.70 -6.35 39.11
C GLN A 267 32.91 -7.24 40.34
N ASN A 268 32.53 -8.52 40.27
CA ASN A 268 32.74 -9.48 41.37
C ASN A 268 34.21 -9.90 41.53
N ILE A 269 35.04 -9.55 40.55
CA ILE A 269 36.47 -9.86 40.45
C ILE A 269 37.30 -8.62 40.84
N ARG A 270 36.81 -7.42 40.51
CA ARG A 270 37.44 -6.13 40.81
C ARG A 270 37.53 -5.93 42.34
N GLY A 271 38.71 -6.17 42.91
CA GLY A 271 38.98 -6.15 44.36
C GLY A 271 39.65 -7.42 44.89
N ARG A 272 39.71 -8.49 44.10
CA ARG A 272 40.47 -9.72 44.40
C ARG A 272 41.93 -9.57 43.93
N LYS A 273 42.85 -10.32 44.55
CA LYS A 273 44.24 -10.42 44.05
C LYS A 273 44.26 -11.33 42.81
N LEU A 274 44.61 -10.77 41.65
CA LEU A 274 44.71 -11.48 40.37
C LEU A 274 46.17 -11.76 40.02
N THR A 275 46.42 -12.91 39.39
CA THR A 275 47.71 -13.16 38.72
C THR A 275 47.84 -12.30 37.46
N ALA A 276 49.05 -12.12 36.92
CA ALA A 276 49.26 -11.36 35.68
C ALA A 276 48.45 -11.90 34.50
N ALA A 277 48.33 -13.23 34.37
CA ALA A 277 47.53 -13.87 33.33
C ALA A 277 46.01 -13.65 33.54
N GLN A 278 45.55 -13.66 34.79
CA GLN A 278 44.15 -13.36 35.11
C GLN A 278 43.81 -11.89 34.85
N GLN A 279 44.69 -10.97 35.22
CA GLN A 279 44.51 -9.55 34.93
C GLN A 279 44.49 -9.28 33.42
N ALA A 280 45.34 -9.96 32.64
CA ALA A 280 45.34 -9.81 31.19
C ALA A 280 44.03 -10.26 30.53
N ARG A 281 43.34 -11.27 31.07
CA ARG A 281 42.02 -11.69 30.61
C ARG A 281 40.93 -10.67 30.93
N VAL A 282 40.98 -10.04 32.12
CA VAL A 282 40.11 -8.91 32.46
C VAL A 282 40.35 -7.74 31.51
N ASP A 283 41.62 -7.37 31.31
CA ASP A 283 42.01 -6.29 30.42
C ASP A 283 41.57 -6.57 28.97
N LEU A 284 41.58 -7.84 28.51
CA LEU A 284 41.08 -8.24 27.19
C LEU A 284 39.57 -7.99 27.03
N ILE A 285 38.76 -8.40 28.01
CA ILE A 285 37.30 -8.17 27.99
C ILE A 285 37.00 -6.67 28.06
N ASP A 286 37.67 -5.93 28.95
CA ASP A 286 37.50 -4.48 29.04
C ASP A 286 37.94 -3.77 27.75
N ALA A 287 38.94 -4.30 27.04
CA ALA A 287 39.39 -3.78 25.75
C ALA A 287 38.35 -3.99 24.64
N THR A 288 37.75 -5.17 24.52
CA THR A 288 36.70 -5.44 23.52
C THR A 288 35.48 -4.56 23.78
N ILE A 289 35.05 -4.44 25.05
CA ILE A 289 33.94 -3.55 25.45
C ILE A 289 34.25 -2.09 25.09
N ALA A 290 35.45 -1.59 25.43
CA ALA A 290 35.85 -0.24 25.08
C ALA A 290 35.89 -0.01 23.56
N GLY A 291 36.30 -1.02 22.78
CA GLY A 291 36.27 -0.98 21.32
C GLY A 291 34.86 -0.81 20.76
N SER A 292 33.92 -1.67 21.16
CA SER A 292 32.52 -1.61 20.70
C SER A 292 31.81 -0.32 21.14
N GLU A 293 32.22 0.28 22.27
CA GLU A 293 31.72 1.57 22.79
C GLU A 293 32.39 2.82 22.18
N LYS A 294 33.15 2.67 21.10
CA LYS A 294 33.89 3.76 20.42
C LYS A 294 34.97 4.44 21.29
N ARG A 295 35.40 3.80 22.38
CA ARG A 295 36.50 4.25 23.25
C ARG A 295 37.84 3.69 22.75
N TYR A 296 38.14 3.93 21.48
CA TYR A 296 39.24 3.28 20.76
C TYR A 296 40.63 3.52 21.37
N GLY A 297 40.90 4.72 21.89
CA GLY A 297 42.17 5.02 22.55
C GLY A 297 42.38 4.21 23.85
N ASP A 298 41.31 3.96 24.60
CA ASP A 298 41.37 3.09 25.79
C ASP A 298 41.49 1.63 25.41
N ALA A 299 40.72 1.18 24.40
CA ALA A 299 40.79 -0.17 23.86
C ALA A 299 42.21 -0.51 23.39
N ALA A 300 42.84 0.37 22.60
CA ALA A 300 44.21 0.17 22.12
C ALA A 300 45.21 0.01 23.28
N ARG A 301 45.07 0.82 24.34
CA ARG A 301 45.93 0.75 25.54
C ARG A 301 45.72 -0.57 26.30
N LEU A 302 44.46 -1.00 26.46
CA LEU A 302 44.12 -2.23 27.18
C LEU A 302 44.56 -3.48 26.42
N PHE A 303 44.36 -3.54 25.10
CA PHE A 303 44.86 -4.64 24.27
C PHE A 303 46.39 -4.75 24.34
N GLN A 304 47.11 -3.64 24.25
CA GLN A 304 48.57 -3.61 24.39
C GLN A 304 49.03 -4.10 25.77
N LYS A 305 48.32 -3.71 26.83
CA LYS A 305 48.62 -4.12 28.21
C LYS A 305 48.39 -5.62 28.44
N ALA A 306 47.33 -6.18 27.87
CA ALA A 306 46.99 -7.60 28.02
C ALA A 306 47.96 -8.52 27.25
N LEU A 307 48.41 -8.09 26.06
CA LEU A 307 49.12 -8.92 25.08
C LEU A 307 50.26 -9.81 25.62
N PRO A 308 51.18 -9.35 26.49
CA PRO A 308 52.34 -10.15 26.93
C PRO A 308 51.98 -11.36 27.81
N HIS A 309 50.80 -11.37 28.41
CA HIS A 309 50.41 -12.34 29.43
C HIS A 309 49.22 -13.23 29.01
N LEU A 310 48.76 -13.11 27.76
CA LEU A 310 47.71 -13.94 27.18
C LEU A 310 48.26 -15.26 26.60
N ASP A 311 47.44 -16.30 26.57
CA ASP A 311 47.72 -17.54 25.83
C ASP A 311 47.68 -17.30 24.31
N PRO A 312 48.22 -18.22 23.49
CA PRO A 312 48.30 -18.04 22.03
C PRO A 312 46.96 -17.73 21.35
N THR A 313 45.85 -18.34 21.80
CA THR A 313 44.53 -18.14 21.18
C THR A 313 43.99 -16.74 21.46
N ARG A 314 44.03 -16.31 22.74
CA ARG A 314 43.60 -14.95 23.14
C ARG A 314 44.53 -13.84 22.62
N ARG A 315 45.82 -14.14 22.40
CA ARG A 315 46.76 -13.19 21.78
C ARG A 315 46.30 -12.73 20.40
N ASN A 316 45.69 -13.60 19.59
CA ASN A 316 45.16 -13.21 18.29
C ASN A 316 44.12 -12.09 18.43
N MET A 317 43.20 -12.20 19.40
CA MET A 317 42.17 -11.18 19.66
C MET A 317 42.79 -9.86 20.10
N ALA A 318 43.80 -9.90 20.98
CA ALA A 318 44.50 -8.69 21.41
C ALA A 318 45.30 -8.01 20.27
N GLN A 319 45.86 -8.79 19.34
CA GLN A 319 46.57 -8.27 18.19
C GLN A 319 45.63 -7.58 17.20
N TYR A 320 44.56 -8.27 16.77
CA TYR A 320 43.58 -7.70 15.84
C TYR A 320 42.76 -6.58 16.48
N GLY A 321 42.28 -6.76 17.71
CA GLY A 321 41.58 -5.72 18.46
C GLY A 321 42.45 -4.48 18.69
N GLY A 322 43.73 -4.67 18.98
CA GLY A 322 44.68 -3.56 19.05
C GLY A 322 44.85 -2.83 17.72
N TYR A 323 44.94 -3.58 16.61
CA TYR A 323 45.01 -3.03 15.26
C TYR A 323 43.74 -2.25 14.88
N PHE A 324 42.54 -2.80 15.13
CA PHE A 324 41.27 -2.12 14.88
C PHE A 324 41.16 -0.85 15.71
N ALA A 325 41.46 -0.93 17.02
CA ALA A 325 41.36 0.21 17.92
C ALA A 325 42.34 1.34 17.54
N ARG A 326 43.57 1.02 17.13
CA ARG A 326 44.51 2.06 16.66
C ARG A 326 44.09 2.66 15.32
N SER A 327 43.64 1.83 14.39
CA SER A 327 43.16 2.28 13.07
C SER A 327 41.94 3.19 13.17
N LEU A 328 41.04 2.91 14.12
CA LEU A 328 39.85 3.73 14.39
C LEU A 328 40.16 4.97 15.25
N ALA A 329 41.16 4.92 16.14
CA ALA A 329 41.58 6.06 16.96
C ALA A 329 42.37 7.11 16.17
N ASP A 330 43.19 6.67 15.21
CA ASP A 330 43.94 7.54 14.30
C ASP A 330 43.83 7.02 12.86
N PRO A 331 42.80 7.45 12.12
CA PRO A 331 42.59 7.06 10.73
C PRO A 331 43.74 7.44 9.78
N ALA A 332 44.60 8.39 10.15
CA ALA A 332 45.77 8.78 9.35
C ALA A 332 46.95 7.82 9.53
N HIS A 333 46.92 6.96 10.56
CA HIS A 333 47.97 6.01 10.84
C HIS A 333 47.86 4.74 9.98
N ALA A 334 48.81 4.56 9.04
CA ALA A 334 48.90 3.33 8.25
C ALA A 334 49.70 2.25 8.99
N GLU A 335 49.03 1.20 9.47
CA GLU A 335 49.61 0.01 10.08
C GLU A 335 49.28 -1.25 9.25
N GLN A 336 50.18 -2.24 9.23
CA GLN A 336 49.91 -3.55 8.61
C GLN A 336 49.08 -4.43 9.54
N PRO A 337 48.13 -5.23 9.03
CA PRO A 337 47.36 -6.13 9.87
C PRO A 337 48.26 -7.21 10.49
N PRO A 338 47.92 -7.74 11.68
CA PRO A 338 48.66 -8.84 12.30
C PRO A 338 48.81 -10.06 11.40
N ALA A 339 49.93 -10.78 11.53
CA ALA A 339 50.22 -12.01 10.78
C ALA A 339 50.48 -13.20 11.72
N ASN A 340 50.37 -14.43 11.18
CA ASN A 340 50.59 -15.71 11.89
C ASN A 340 49.55 -16.01 12.99
N THR A 341 48.29 -16.15 12.57
CA THR A 341 47.17 -16.48 13.45
C THR A 341 47.15 -17.97 13.82
N THR A 342 46.55 -18.31 14.96
CA THR A 342 46.40 -19.71 15.41
C THR A 342 44.96 -20.01 15.82
N GLY A 343 44.41 -21.12 15.32
CA GLY A 343 43.06 -21.57 15.69
C GLY A 343 41.95 -20.92 14.85
N PRO A 344 40.69 -21.36 15.05
CA PRO A 344 39.55 -20.96 14.23
C PRO A 344 39.25 -19.45 14.34
N TYR A 345 39.19 -18.88 15.55
CA TYR A 345 38.90 -17.46 15.73
C TYR A 345 40.00 -16.53 15.20
N GLY A 346 41.27 -16.98 15.21
CA GLY A 346 42.35 -16.24 14.57
C GLY A 346 42.14 -16.12 13.05
N ALA A 347 41.67 -17.21 12.42
CA ALA A 347 41.31 -17.21 11.00
C ALA A 347 40.06 -16.37 10.70
N ILE A 348 39.08 -16.32 11.61
CA ILE A 348 37.91 -15.44 11.48
C ILE A 348 38.33 -13.96 11.51
N MET A 349 39.23 -13.57 12.43
CA MET A 349 39.74 -12.20 12.46
C MET A 349 40.58 -11.85 11.24
N GLU A 350 41.37 -12.79 10.74
CA GLU A 350 42.12 -12.63 9.48
C GLU A 350 41.18 -12.48 8.29
N ALA A 351 40.14 -13.31 8.21
CA ALA A 351 39.11 -13.25 7.18
C ALA A 351 38.37 -11.91 7.23
N TYR A 352 37.87 -11.49 8.39
CA TYR A 352 37.13 -10.24 8.55
C TYR A 352 37.99 -9.01 8.20
N THR A 353 39.23 -8.97 8.69
CA THR A 353 40.20 -7.92 8.36
C THR A 353 40.52 -7.91 6.87
N THR A 354 40.66 -9.08 6.26
CA THR A 354 40.87 -9.19 4.80
C THR A 354 39.62 -8.77 4.04
N GLY A 355 38.43 -9.04 4.53
CA GLY A 355 37.17 -8.55 3.97
C GLY A 355 37.14 -7.02 3.96
N PHE A 356 37.42 -6.40 5.09
CA PHE A 356 37.52 -4.94 5.23
C PHE A 356 38.59 -4.32 4.31
N LEU A 357 39.76 -4.97 4.23
CA LEU A 357 40.91 -4.51 3.45
C LEU A 357 40.89 -4.98 2.00
N LYS A 358 39.97 -5.83 1.55
CA LYS A 358 39.87 -6.31 0.17
C LYS A 358 38.41 -6.42 -0.22
N ASP A 359 37.78 -7.54 0.08
CA ASP A 359 36.39 -7.85 -0.27
C ASP A 359 35.89 -9.11 0.49
N PRO A 360 34.56 -9.31 0.61
CA PRO A 360 33.99 -10.48 1.31
C PRO A 360 34.36 -11.84 0.71
N ARG A 361 34.63 -11.93 -0.60
CA ARG A 361 35.01 -13.21 -1.25
C ARG A 361 36.41 -13.65 -0.83
N ALA A 362 37.34 -12.71 -0.68
CA ALA A 362 38.65 -12.96 -0.10
C ALA A 362 38.55 -13.44 1.36
N ALA A 363 37.61 -12.90 2.14
CA ALA A 363 37.32 -13.37 3.48
C ALA A 363 36.77 -14.81 3.48
N ILE A 364 35.81 -15.13 2.61
CA ILE A 364 35.25 -16.48 2.41
C ILE A 364 36.36 -17.50 2.12
N GLU A 365 37.31 -17.17 1.25
CA GLU A 365 38.39 -18.10 0.88
C GLU A 365 39.33 -18.40 2.06
N ILE A 366 39.56 -17.42 2.95
CA ILE A 366 40.30 -17.64 4.20
C ILE A 366 39.52 -18.59 5.13
N ILE A 367 38.21 -18.37 5.27
CA ILE A 367 37.35 -19.25 6.08
C ILE A 367 37.34 -20.67 5.52
N ARG A 368 37.20 -20.86 4.21
CA ARG A 368 37.25 -22.20 3.56
C ARG A 368 38.56 -22.94 3.85
N LYS A 369 39.70 -22.25 3.79
CA LYS A 369 41.00 -22.83 4.16
C LYS A 369 41.07 -23.17 5.65
N ALA A 370 40.47 -22.33 6.50
CA ALA A 370 40.40 -22.58 7.94
C ALA A 370 39.53 -23.80 8.25
N GLU A 371 38.39 -23.99 7.58
CA GLU A 371 37.52 -25.16 7.74
C GLU A 371 38.26 -26.47 7.42
N GLN A 372 39.12 -26.48 6.39
CA GLN A 372 39.96 -27.65 6.08
C GLN A 372 40.95 -27.96 7.20
N ARG A 373 41.47 -26.93 7.89
CA ARG A 373 42.42 -27.06 8.99
C ARG A 373 41.73 -27.41 10.32
N TYR A 374 40.48 -27.00 10.49
CA TYR A 374 39.68 -27.15 11.71
C TYR A 374 38.28 -27.72 11.37
N PRO A 375 38.19 -28.98 10.88
CA PRO A 375 36.96 -29.52 10.29
C PRO A 375 35.80 -29.73 11.28
N ASP A 376 36.10 -29.75 12.58
CA ASP A 376 35.13 -30.03 13.64
C ASP A 376 34.59 -28.75 14.32
N ASP A 377 35.02 -27.56 13.87
CA ASP A 377 34.58 -26.28 14.43
C ASP A 377 33.29 -25.78 13.73
N PRO A 378 32.17 -25.58 14.46
CA PRO A 378 30.92 -25.15 13.86
C PRO A 378 30.90 -23.64 13.52
N THR A 379 31.76 -22.82 14.12
CA THR A 379 31.70 -21.36 13.96
C THR A 379 32.26 -20.92 12.61
N LEU A 380 33.27 -21.61 12.08
CA LEU A 380 33.83 -21.33 10.76
C LEU A 380 32.78 -21.39 9.63
N PRO A 381 32.03 -22.50 9.43
CA PRO A 381 30.97 -22.53 8.44
C PRO A 381 29.82 -21.56 8.76
N ALA A 382 29.51 -21.28 10.04
CA ALA A 382 28.51 -20.26 10.38
C ALA A 382 28.89 -18.85 9.90
N VAL A 383 30.13 -18.42 10.12
CA VAL A 383 30.66 -17.13 9.62
C VAL A 383 30.73 -17.12 8.09
N ARG A 384 31.06 -18.25 7.46
CA ARG A 384 30.99 -18.35 5.99
C ARG A 384 29.57 -18.12 5.48
N ALA A 385 28.55 -18.61 6.18
CA ALA A 385 27.16 -18.39 5.79
C ALA A 385 26.79 -16.89 5.83
N GLU A 386 27.20 -16.16 6.87
CA GLU A 386 26.98 -14.70 6.96
C GLU A 386 27.72 -13.93 5.85
N LEU A 387 28.98 -14.31 5.55
CA LEU A 387 29.72 -13.69 4.46
C LEU A 387 29.13 -14.02 3.07
N ALA A 388 28.64 -15.26 2.88
CA ALA A 388 27.98 -15.67 1.66
C ALA A 388 26.65 -14.94 1.45
N GLN A 389 25.92 -14.65 2.54
CA GLN A 389 24.73 -13.80 2.52
C GLN A 389 25.06 -12.39 2.02
N LEU A 390 26.16 -11.79 2.47
CA LEU A 390 26.59 -10.47 1.98
C LEU A 390 26.88 -10.45 0.47
N THR A 391 27.31 -11.59 -0.10
CA THR A 391 27.60 -11.72 -1.53
C THR A 391 26.45 -12.32 -2.35
N ASP A 392 25.27 -12.53 -1.73
CA ASP A 392 24.11 -13.19 -2.34
C ASP A 392 24.42 -14.59 -2.95
N ASP A 393 25.41 -15.31 -2.37
CA ASP A 393 25.80 -16.66 -2.81
C ASP A 393 24.95 -17.71 -2.10
N ARG A 394 23.73 -17.92 -2.61
CA ARG A 394 22.71 -18.82 -2.03
C ARG A 394 23.21 -20.24 -1.80
N GLU A 395 23.91 -20.82 -2.78
CA GLU A 395 24.38 -22.20 -2.70
C GLU A 395 25.44 -22.36 -1.61
N GLN A 396 26.38 -21.41 -1.55
CA GLN A 396 27.40 -21.43 -0.54
C GLN A 396 26.85 -21.17 0.86
N MET A 397 25.88 -20.25 0.97
CA MET A 397 25.16 -19.97 2.21
C MET A 397 24.46 -21.24 2.73
N LYS A 398 23.68 -21.92 1.88
CA LYS A 398 22.99 -23.17 2.22
C LYS A 398 23.97 -24.26 2.69
N GLN A 399 25.03 -24.51 1.92
CA GLN A 399 26.05 -25.50 2.25
C GLN A 399 26.72 -25.20 3.61
N ALA A 400 27.01 -23.92 3.86
CA ALA A 400 27.64 -23.47 5.10
C ALA A 400 26.72 -23.63 6.31
N ILE A 401 25.43 -23.28 6.17
CA ILE A 401 24.40 -23.48 7.20
C ILE A 401 24.28 -24.96 7.57
N GLU A 402 24.09 -25.83 6.56
CA GLU A 402 23.94 -27.28 6.77
C GLU A 402 25.17 -27.86 7.45
N ARG A 403 26.38 -27.44 7.03
CA ARG A 403 27.62 -27.92 7.65
C ARG A 403 27.74 -27.49 9.11
N SER A 404 27.42 -26.23 9.42
CA SER A 404 27.48 -25.73 10.80
C SER A 404 26.49 -26.46 11.70
N LEU A 405 25.23 -26.59 11.27
CA LEU A 405 24.16 -27.18 12.08
C LEU A 405 24.29 -28.70 12.21
N ALA A 406 25.00 -29.37 11.30
CA ALA A 406 25.37 -30.78 11.45
C ALA A 406 26.44 -30.99 12.54
N LEU A 407 27.30 -30.00 12.78
CA LEU A 407 28.31 -30.02 13.85
C LEU A 407 27.73 -29.59 15.20
N ASP A 408 26.89 -28.54 15.19
CA ASP A 408 26.20 -28.02 16.37
C ASP A 408 24.79 -27.52 15.99
N PRO A 409 23.73 -28.31 16.27
CA PRO A 409 22.34 -27.94 15.96
C PRO A 409 21.83 -26.68 16.67
N ASP A 410 22.47 -26.29 17.78
CA ASP A 410 22.10 -25.13 18.60
C ASP A 410 23.11 -23.97 18.38
N HIS A 411 23.82 -23.91 17.25
CA HIS A 411 24.76 -22.80 16.99
C HIS A 411 24.01 -21.49 16.65
N PRO A 412 24.05 -20.43 17.48
CA PRO A 412 23.16 -19.26 17.35
C PRO A 412 23.31 -18.49 16.03
N THR A 413 24.55 -18.30 15.58
CA THR A 413 24.85 -17.62 14.30
C THR A 413 24.33 -18.42 13.10
N ALA A 414 24.42 -19.75 13.16
CA ALA A 414 23.97 -20.61 12.06
C ALA A 414 22.45 -20.71 12.01
N LEU A 415 21.78 -20.68 13.17
CA LEU A 415 20.33 -20.54 13.26
C LEU A 415 19.87 -19.19 12.70
N SER A 416 20.57 -18.10 13.00
CA SER A 416 20.26 -16.76 12.45
C SER A 416 20.45 -16.70 10.93
N ALA A 417 21.53 -17.31 10.40
CA ALA A 417 21.74 -17.45 8.97
C ALA A 417 20.68 -18.35 8.32
N ARG A 418 20.29 -19.46 8.95
CA ARG A 418 19.18 -20.33 8.48
C ARG A 418 17.85 -19.60 8.48
N ALA A 419 17.58 -18.77 9.50
CA ALA A 419 16.37 -17.96 9.54
C ALA A 419 16.32 -16.97 8.37
N SER A 420 17.44 -16.28 8.11
CA SER A 420 17.56 -15.39 6.95
C SER A 420 17.36 -16.16 5.64
N TYR A 421 17.95 -17.36 5.52
CA TYR A 421 17.77 -18.22 4.35
C TYR A 421 16.30 -18.66 4.17
N LYS A 422 15.64 -19.10 5.24
CA LYS A 422 14.23 -19.49 5.24
C LYS A 422 13.32 -18.33 4.85
N ALA A 423 13.51 -17.16 5.45
CA ALA A 423 12.69 -15.99 5.17
C ALA A 423 12.87 -15.49 3.73
N VAL A 424 14.11 -15.39 3.25
CA VAL A 424 14.42 -14.77 1.95
C VAL A 424 14.33 -15.74 0.77
N TYR A 425 14.59 -17.04 0.96
CA TYR A 425 14.66 -17.99 -0.16
C TYR A 425 13.66 -19.15 -0.10
N GLU A 426 13.07 -19.42 1.06
CA GLU A 426 12.05 -20.47 1.24
C GLU A 426 10.67 -19.90 1.59
N SER A 427 10.57 -18.58 1.83
CA SER A 427 9.38 -17.90 2.34
C SER A 427 8.80 -18.51 3.63
N ASP A 428 9.61 -19.26 4.38
CA ASP A 428 9.22 -19.89 5.65
C ASP A 428 9.44 -18.91 6.81
N ILE A 429 8.54 -17.92 6.90
CA ILE A 429 8.58 -16.88 7.94
C ILE A 429 8.43 -17.49 9.34
N ASN A 430 7.57 -18.50 9.49
CA ASN A 430 7.35 -19.15 10.79
C ASN A 430 8.57 -19.95 11.25
N GLY A 431 9.20 -20.71 10.36
CA GLY A 431 10.45 -21.40 10.66
C GLY A 431 11.63 -20.45 10.87
N ALA A 432 11.65 -19.31 10.18
CA ALA A 432 12.63 -18.25 10.42
C ALA A 432 12.45 -17.62 11.81
N LEU A 433 11.21 -17.32 12.22
CA LEU A 433 10.90 -16.83 13.56
C LEU A 433 11.30 -17.83 14.64
N ALA A 434 11.03 -19.12 14.42
CA ALA A 434 11.43 -20.18 15.35
C ALA A 434 12.97 -20.23 15.51
N ASP A 435 13.71 -20.15 14.41
CA ASP A 435 15.17 -20.16 14.41
C ASP A 435 15.77 -18.91 15.09
N LEU A 436 15.23 -17.71 14.82
CA LEU A 436 15.67 -16.47 15.49
C LEU A 436 15.36 -16.49 16.99
N ASN A 437 14.15 -16.90 17.38
CA ASN A 437 13.78 -17.02 18.78
C ASN A 437 14.70 -18.01 19.50
N ARG A 438 14.98 -19.16 18.87
CA ARG A 438 15.92 -20.15 19.42
C ARG A 438 17.33 -19.58 19.55
N ALA A 439 17.82 -18.86 18.54
CA ALA A 439 19.12 -18.20 18.60
C ALA A 439 19.21 -17.18 19.75
N ILE A 440 18.14 -16.40 19.97
CA ILE A 440 18.05 -15.42 21.07
C ILE A 440 17.98 -16.11 22.44
N GLU A 441 17.29 -17.24 22.59
CA GLU A 441 17.30 -18.01 23.82
C GLU A 441 18.71 -18.51 24.19
N LEU A 442 19.46 -18.95 23.18
CA LEU A 442 20.81 -19.48 23.33
C LEU A 442 21.84 -18.38 23.58
N ALA A 443 21.71 -17.25 22.88
CA ALA A 443 22.59 -16.09 22.95
C ALA A 443 21.77 -14.77 23.09
N PRO A 444 21.25 -14.47 24.29
CA PRO A 444 20.38 -13.31 24.51
C PRO A 444 21.06 -11.94 24.36
N GLY A 445 22.39 -11.90 24.29
CA GLY A 445 23.20 -10.70 24.11
C GLY A 445 23.47 -10.29 22.66
N GLY A 446 22.95 -11.03 21.68
CA GLY A 446 23.12 -10.72 20.25
C GLY A 446 22.19 -9.60 19.77
N SER A 447 22.69 -8.37 19.67
CA SER A 447 21.93 -7.22 19.12
C SER A 447 21.55 -7.43 17.65
N SER A 448 22.43 -8.01 16.83
CA SER A 448 22.19 -8.30 15.42
C SER A 448 21.07 -9.32 15.18
N THR A 449 20.98 -10.36 16.02
CA THR A 449 19.88 -11.35 15.96
C THR A 449 18.54 -10.71 16.35
N LEU A 450 18.52 -9.85 17.38
CA LEU A 450 17.31 -9.09 17.75
C LEU A 450 16.91 -8.08 16.67
N ASN A 451 17.88 -7.45 16.00
CA ASN A 451 17.63 -6.60 14.85
C ASN A 451 17.03 -7.40 13.68
N SER A 452 17.56 -8.59 13.40
CA SER A 452 17.02 -9.49 12.38
C SER A 452 15.60 -9.93 12.70
N LEU A 453 15.31 -10.20 13.98
CA LEU A 453 13.93 -10.44 14.44
C LEU A 453 13.06 -9.20 14.22
N GLY A 454 13.54 -8.01 14.55
CA GLY A 454 12.83 -6.76 14.29
C GLY A 454 12.49 -6.56 12.81
N LEU A 455 13.45 -6.82 11.92
CA LEU A 455 13.25 -6.74 10.46
C LEU A 455 12.23 -7.77 9.97
N LEU A 456 12.31 -9.03 10.44
CA LEU A 456 11.37 -10.09 10.07
C LEU A 456 9.94 -9.82 10.59
N GLN A 457 9.83 -9.24 11.78
CA GLN A 457 8.56 -8.79 12.33
C GLN A 457 7.99 -7.61 11.54
N SER A 458 8.85 -6.66 11.15
CA SER A 458 8.47 -5.51 10.33
C SER A 458 7.97 -5.94 8.94
N SER A 459 8.62 -6.92 8.29
CA SER A 459 8.25 -7.37 6.94
C SER A 459 6.89 -8.08 6.89
N ARG A 460 6.39 -8.55 8.03
CA ARG A 460 5.03 -9.11 8.16
C ARG A 460 4.05 -8.13 8.79
N ASP A 461 4.40 -6.84 8.91
CA ASP A 461 3.57 -5.80 9.54
C ASP A 461 3.24 -6.04 11.04
N ALA A 462 4.03 -6.87 11.73
CA ALA A 462 3.96 -7.08 13.18
C ALA A 462 4.67 -5.93 13.91
N ASN A 463 4.08 -4.75 13.78
CA ASN A 463 4.64 -3.45 14.15
C ASN A 463 5.07 -3.34 15.62
N GLY A 464 4.22 -3.80 16.55
CA GLY A 464 4.51 -3.75 17.99
C GLY A 464 5.62 -4.71 18.42
N GLU A 465 5.66 -5.90 17.84
CA GLU A 465 6.70 -6.90 18.04
C GLU A 465 8.04 -6.45 17.46
N ALA A 466 8.03 -5.85 16.27
CA ALA A 466 9.21 -5.28 15.63
C ALA A 466 9.83 -4.17 16.48
N GLU A 467 9.01 -3.21 16.95
CA GLU A 467 9.48 -2.11 17.81
C GLU A 467 10.12 -2.63 19.10
N LYS A 468 9.52 -3.64 19.75
CA LYS A 468 10.09 -4.28 20.95
C LYS A 468 11.45 -4.91 20.67
N ALA A 469 11.59 -5.64 19.57
CA ALA A 469 12.85 -6.29 19.19
C ALA A 469 13.95 -5.26 18.89
N PHE A 470 13.65 -4.22 18.10
CA PHE A 470 14.61 -3.14 17.81
C PHE A 470 15.04 -2.38 19.06
N LYS A 471 14.10 -2.00 19.94
CA LYS A 471 14.45 -1.33 21.20
C LYS A 471 15.36 -2.18 22.08
N LYS A 472 15.11 -3.48 22.18
CA LYS A 472 15.98 -4.40 22.92
C LYS A 472 17.36 -4.53 22.26
N ALA A 473 17.44 -4.53 20.93
CA ALA A 473 18.73 -4.49 20.24
C ALA A 473 19.52 -3.22 20.57
N ILE A 474 18.87 -2.05 20.56
CA ILE A 474 19.48 -0.75 20.91
C ILE A 474 19.93 -0.71 22.37
N GLU A 475 19.18 -1.33 23.29
CA GLU A 475 19.60 -1.45 24.70
C GLU A 475 20.90 -2.25 24.86
N LEU A 476 21.11 -3.28 24.03
CA LEU A 476 22.34 -4.08 24.01
C LEU A 476 23.51 -3.36 23.34
N ASP A 477 23.24 -2.63 22.25
CA ASP A 477 24.24 -1.79 21.58
C ASP A 477 23.75 -0.37 21.23
N PRO A 478 23.89 0.59 22.16
CA PRO A 478 23.45 1.96 21.92
C PRO A 478 24.28 2.74 20.90
N GLN A 479 25.45 2.24 20.51
CA GLN A 479 26.44 2.92 19.66
C GLN A 479 26.39 2.48 18.19
N ASP A 480 25.56 1.49 17.88
CA ASP A 480 25.32 1.02 16.52
C ASP A 480 24.25 1.88 15.82
N PRO A 481 24.61 2.62 14.75
CA PRO A 481 23.66 3.44 14.01
C PRO A 481 22.62 2.61 13.22
N LEU A 482 22.91 1.37 12.85
CA LEU A 482 22.01 0.49 12.09
C LEU A 482 20.72 0.22 12.85
N LEU A 483 20.84 -0.10 14.14
CA LEU A 483 19.69 -0.44 14.99
C LEU A 483 18.70 0.74 15.11
N ARG A 484 19.23 1.96 15.17
CA ARG A 484 18.42 3.19 15.21
C ARG A 484 17.81 3.53 13.86
N ALA A 485 18.55 3.33 12.78
CA ALA A 485 18.05 3.56 11.43
C ALA A 485 16.89 2.60 11.10
N ASN A 486 16.99 1.32 11.48
CA ASN A 486 15.91 0.35 11.29
C ASN A 486 14.66 0.70 12.11
N LEU A 487 14.83 1.12 13.37
CA LEU A 487 13.72 1.60 14.18
C LEU A 487 13.10 2.88 13.60
N ALA A 488 13.91 3.78 13.05
CA ALA A 488 13.40 4.97 12.37
C ALA A 488 12.58 4.60 11.13
N ILE A 489 13.04 3.65 10.32
CA ILE A 489 12.31 3.18 9.14
C ILE A 489 10.95 2.61 9.54
N LEU A 490 10.89 1.77 10.59
CA LEU A 490 9.63 1.28 11.16
C LEU A 490 8.69 2.44 11.56
N TYR A 491 9.23 3.48 12.20
CA TYR A 491 8.44 4.67 12.54
C TYR A 491 7.97 5.47 11.31
N LEU A 492 8.76 5.51 10.22
CA LEU A 492 8.34 6.11 8.95
C LEU A 492 7.22 5.30 8.26
N ASP A 493 7.27 3.98 8.33
CA ASP A 493 6.21 3.08 7.84
C ASP A 493 4.90 3.30 8.58
N GLN A 494 4.97 3.60 9.89
CA GLN A 494 3.82 3.87 10.75
C GLN A 494 3.33 5.33 10.71
N GLY A 495 3.94 6.20 9.90
CA GLY A 495 3.59 7.63 9.88
C GLY A 495 4.03 8.43 11.12
N ARG A 496 4.85 7.84 11.99
CA ARG A 496 5.32 8.41 13.28
C ARG A 496 6.54 9.31 13.08
N MET A 497 6.31 10.42 12.37
CA MET A 497 7.36 11.34 11.91
C MET A 497 8.24 11.90 13.03
N LYS A 498 7.70 12.13 14.23
CA LYS A 498 8.45 12.69 15.36
C LYS A 498 9.44 11.69 15.94
N GLU A 499 9.00 10.45 16.21
CA GLU A 499 9.87 9.40 16.71
C GLU A 499 10.91 8.99 15.65
N ALA A 500 10.50 8.86 14.38
CA ALA A 500 11.42 8.60 13.28
C ALA A 500 12.56 9.62 13.25
N LYS A 501 12.22 10.92 13.28
CA LYS A 501 13.23 11.99 13.25
C LYS A 501 14.24 11.87 14.40
N ARG A 502 13.78 11.55 15.61
CA ARG A 502 14.67 11.41 16.79
C ARG A 502 15.69 10.29 16.59
N GLU A 503 15.24 9.13 16.12
CA GLU A 503 16.14 7.99 15.90
C GLU A 503 17.08 8.24 14.70
N ILE A 504 16.60 8.90 13.63
CA ILE A 504 17.43 9.35 12.50
C ILE A 504 18.53 10.31 12.96
N ASP A 505 18.15 11.36 13.70
CA ASP A 505 19.12 12.36 14.20
C ASP A 505 20.19 11.69 15.07
N THR A 506 19.80 10.70 15.86
CA THR A 506 20.73 9.95 16.71
C THR A 506 21.63 9.02 15.89
N ALA A 507 21.10 8.33 14.88
CA ALA A 507 21.89 7.48 13.98
C ALA A 507 22.95 8.31 13.22
N ILE A 508 22.55 9.48 12.70
CA ILE A 508 23.45 10.40 11.99
C ILE A 508 24.49 11.03 12.94
N ALA A 509 24.13 11.28 14.20
CA ALA A 509 25.09 11.74 15.20
C ALA A 509 26.13 10.65 15.54
N LEU A 510 25.76 9.37 15.47
CA LEU A 510 26.66 8.24 15.69
C LEU A 510 27.60 8.00 14.50
N ASP A 511 27.09 8.15 13.28
CA ASP A 511 27.85 8.10 12.03
C ASP A 511 27.19 8.99 10.96
N PRO A 512 27.77 10.17 10.66
CA PRO A 512 27.21 11.10 9.67
C PRO A 512 27.20 10.58 8.22
N SER A 513 28.00 9.56 7.91
CA SER A 513 28.13 8.97 6.58
C SER A 513 27.35 7.68 6.39
N PHE A 514 26.64 7.23 7.43
CA PHE A 514 25.89 5.98 7.41
C PHE A 514 24.73 6.04 6.40
N ASP A 515 24.83 5.24 5.35
CA ASP A 515 23.97 5.28 4.17
C ASP A 515 22.50 5.00 4.50
N ILE A 516 22.22 4.05 5.40
CA ILE A 516 20.84 3.69 5.78
C ILE A 516 20.20 4.83 6.59
N ALA A 517 20.95 5.54 7.44
CA ALA A 517 20.42 6.71 8.16
C ALA A 517 20.19 7.92 7.23
N LEU A 518 21.07 8.13 6.24
CA LEU A 518 20.86 9.13 5.19
C LEU A 518 19.63 8.79 4.34
N LEU A 519 19.44 7.52 3.97
CA LEU A 519 18.23 7.06 3.28
C LEU A 519 16.99 7.32 4.13
N ALA A 520 17.00 6.96 5.41
CA ALA A 520 15.88 7.18 6.32
C ALA A 520 15.55 8.68 6.45
N ARG A 521 16.57 9.56 6.54
CA ARG A 521 16.36 11.03 6.54
C ARG A 521 15.81 11.54 5.21
N GLY A 522 16.31 11.02 4.10
CA GLY A 522 15.79 11.31 2.77
C GLY A 522 14.31 10.96 2.63
N ARG A 523 13.93 9.75 3.07
CA ARG A 523 12.55 9.28 3.12
C ARG A 523 11.68 10.13 4.06
N TYR A 524 12.18 10.48 5.24
CA TYR A 524 11.52 11.42 6.15
C TYR A 524 11.20 12.74 5.44
N TYR A 525 12.16 13.32 4.73
CA TYR A 525 11.94 14.56 3.98
C TYR A 525 10.95 14.39 2.82
N LEU A 526 10.90 13.24 2.15
CA LEU A 526 9.86 12.94 1.17
C LEU A 526 8.46 12.95 1.81
N GLN A 527 8.29 12.22 2.91
CA GLN A 527 7.01 12.11 3.62
C GLN A 527 6.60 13.41 4.36
N THR A 528 7.53 14.36 4.58
CA THR A 528 7.18 15.71 5.09
C THR A 528 7.03 16.76 3.99
N GLY A 529 7.30 16.40 2.73
CA GLY A 529 7.20 17.29 1.56
C GLY A 529 8.45 18.13 1.24
N ASP A 530 9.56 17.94 1.94
CA ASP A 530 10.85 18.61 1.72
C ASP A 530 11.68 17.93 0.59
N ARG A 531 11.15 17.93 -0.64
CA ARG A 531 11.71 17.19 -1.81
C ARG A 531 13.18 17.47 -2.11
N ASP A 532 13.64 18.71 -1.99
CA ASP A 532 15.05 19.06 -2.29
C ASP A 532 16.02 18.49 -1.25
N LYS A 533 15.65 18.51 0.04
CA LYS A 533 16.46 17.89 1.10
C LYS A 533 16.48 16.37 0.96
N ALA A 534 15.33 15.79 0.60
CA ALA A 534 15.23 14.38 0.30
C ALA A 534 16.20 13.96 -0.81
N LEU A 535 16.19 14.68 -1.94
CA LEU A 535 17.09 14.43 -3.06
C LEU A 535 18.56 14.51 -2.62
N GLN A 536 18.93 15.53 -1.84
CA GLN A 536 20.30 15.68 -1.34
C GLN A 536 20.74 14.48 -0.49
N ASP A 537 19.92 14.05 0.47
CA ASP A 537 20.22 12.93 1.35
C ASP A 537 20.24 11.58 0.63
N LEU A 538 19.37 11.40 -0.38
CA LEU A 538 19.31 10.18 -1.17
C LEU A 538 20.48 10.07 -2.17
N LEU A 539 20.92 11.19 -2.73
CA LEU A 539 22.18 11.25 -3.48
C LEU A 539 23.36 10.94 -2.56
N ALA A 540 23.38 11.48 -1.35
CA ALA A 540 24.39 11.18 -0.35
C ALA A 540 24.40 9.69 0.04
N ALA A 541 23.24 9.10 0.33
CA ALA A 541 23.09 7.69 0.68
C ALA A 541 23.54 6.77 -0.45
N SER A 542 23.08 7.01 -1.68
CA SER A 542 23.50 6.23 -2.85
C SER A 542 24.97 6.40 -3.21
N THR A 543 25.58 7.55 -2.89
CA THR A 543 27.02 7.76 -3.07
C THR A 543 27.83 7.06 -1.98
N ALA A 544 27.33 7.05 -0.74
CA ALA A 544 27.91 6.36 0.40
C ALA A 544 27.86 4.83 0.23
N ASN A 545 26.80 4.30 -0.40
CA ASN A 545 26.68 2.90 -0.78
C ASN A 545 25.96 2.73 -2.13
N PRO A 546 26.72 2.63 -3.25
CA PRO A 546 26.12 2.51 -4.58
C PRO A 546 25.48 1.16 -4.89
N ALA A 547 25.76 0.12 -4.09
CA ALA A 547 25.12 -1.19 -4.25
C ALA A 547 23.78 -1.29 -3.52
N HIS A 548 23.38 -0.26 -2.75
CA HIS A 548 22.11 -0.29 -2.04
C HIS A 548 20.95 0.03 -2.99
N SER A 549 20.26 -1.02 -3.46
CA SER A 549 19.11 -0.91 -4.37
C SER A 549 18.00 0.01 -3.82
N GLN A 550 17.69 -0.10 -2.52
CA GLN A 550 16.67 0.74 -1.88
C GLN A 550 17.01 2.24 -1.89
N SER A 551 18.29 2.62 -1.81
CA SER A 551 18.70 4.03 -1.99
C SER A 551 18.36 4.53 -3.40
N GLN A 552 18.54 3.70 -4.43
CA GLN A 552 18.15 4.04 -5.80
C GLN A 552 16.64 4.15 -5.96
N LEU A 553 15.88 3.23 -5.36
CA LEU A 553 14.42 3.24 -5.42
C LEU A 553 13.84 4.51 -4.76
N MET A 554 14.37 4.90 -3.60
CA MET A 554 13.96 6.13 -2.94
C MET A 554 14.41 7.38 -3.73
N LEU A 555 15.60 7.34 -4.36
CA LEU A 555 16.06 8.41 -5.25
C LEU A 555 15.16 8.56 -6.48
N ALA A 556 14.68 7.44 -7.04
CA ALA A 556 13.67 7.45 -8.10
C ALA A 556 12.38 8.13 -7.64
N ALA A 557 11.87 7.74 -6.46
CA ALA A 557 10.72 8.37 -5.85
C ALA A 557 10.89 9.89 -5.65
N ALA A 558 12.06 10.34 -5.18
CA ALA A 558 12.38 11.75 -5.01
C ALA A 558 12.37 12.53 -6.34
N HIS A 559 12.98 11.95 -7.39
CA HIS A 559 12.94 12.54 -8.72
C HIS A 559 11.52 12.56 -9.30
N TYR A 560 10.75 11.47 -9.15
CA TYR A 560 9.36 11.40 -9.60
C TYR A 560 8.50 12.48 -8.93
N GLU A 561 8.63 12.65 -7.60
CA GLU A 561 7.93 13.70 -6.85
C GLU A 561 8.31 15.12 -7.28
N LYS A 562 9.55 15.33 -7.68
CA LYS A 562 10.03 16.61 -8.19
C LYS A 562 9.56 16.89 -9.63
N GLY A 563 9.06 15.87 -10.33
CA GLY A 563 8.68 15.92 -11.75
C GLY A 563 9.82 15.55 -12.70
N ASP A 564 10.98 15.13 -12.18
CA ASP A 564 12.17 14.75 -12.94
C ASP A 564 12.05 13.31 -13.45
N ARG A 565 11.29 13.09 -14.53
CA ARG A 565 11.00 11.74 -15.07
C ARG A 565 12.24 10.98 -15.57
N ILE A 566 13.15 11.65 -16.29
CA ILE A 566 14.36 11.00 -16.86
C ILE A 566 15.31 10.49 -15.75
N PRO A 567 15.68 11.30 -14.75
CA PRO A 567 16.49 10.84 -13.62
C PRO A 567 15.78 9.80 -12.76
N SER A 568 14.45 9.92 -12.59
CA SER A 568 13.64 8.90 -11.90
C SER A 568 13.78 7.53 -12.57
N GLN A 569 13.62 7.47 -13.89
CA GLN A 569 13.76 6.22 -14.63
C GLN A 569 15.19 5.67 -14.54
N GLN A 570 16.21 6.51 -14.64
CA GLN A 570 17.60 6.07 -14.46
C GLN A 570 17.82 5.44 -13.08
N ALA A 571 17.29 6.05 -12.01
CA ALA A 571 17.40 5.50 -10.68
C ALA A 571 16.65 4.17 -10.54
N LEU A 572 15.47 4.00 -11.14
CA LEU A 572 14.76 2.71 -11.20
C LEU A 572 15.55 1.65 -11.96
N ASP A 573 16.12 1.99 -13.12
CA ASP A 573 16.94 1.06 -13.93
C ASP A 573 18.17 0.59 -13.11
N ASN A 574 18.77 1.50 -12.34
CA ASN A 574 19.87 1.16 -11.43
C ASN A 574 19.41 0.27 -10.27
N ALA A 575 18.26 0.54 -9.65
CA ALA A 575 17.68 -0.33 -8.63
C ALA A 575 17.43 -1.75 -9.19
N ASP A 576 16.87 -1.84 -10.40
CA ASP A 576 16.54 -3.10 -11.09
C ASP A 576 17.80 -3.91 -11.42
N ARG A 577 18.89 -3.24 -11.79
CA ARG A 577 20.19 -3.87 -11.99
C ARG A 577 20.76 -4.46 -10.70
N LEU A 578 20.59 -3.76 -9.58
CA LEU A 578 21.12 -4.13 -8.26
C LEU A 578 20.30 -5.24 -7.57
N ASP A 579 18.98 -5.24 -7.71
CA ASP A 579 18.09 -6.32 -7.22
C ASP A 579 17.01 -6.66 -8.26
N LYS A 580 17.32 -7.62 -9.14
CA LYS A 580 16.45 -8.05 -10.24
C LYS A 580 15.15 -8.72 -9.78
N ASN A 581 15.10 -9.19 -8.53
CA ASN A 581 13.96 -9.90 -7.98
C ASN A 581 13.17 -9.03 -6.99
N ASP A 582 13.48 -7.74 -6.85
CA ASP A 582 12.69 -6.82 -6.04
C ASP A 582 11.33 -6.52 -6.72
N PRO A 583 10.19 -6.93 -6.14
CA PRO A 583 8.88 -6.66 -6.71
C PRO A 583 8.49 -5.18 -6.58
N VAL A 584 9.03 -4.42 -5.62
CA VAL A 584 8.65 -3.02 -5.39
C VAL A 584 8.98 -2.14 -6.60
N ILE A 585 10.03 -2.48 -7.35
CA ILE A 585 10.40 -1.82 -8.61
C ILE A 585 9.27 -1.94 -9.64
N SER A 586 8.64 -3.11 -9.72
CA SER A 586 7.53 -3.37 -10.64
C SER A 586 6.23 -2.70 -10.17
N ALA A 587 6.00 -2.63 -8.86
CA ALA A 587 4.88 -1.86 -8.30
C ALA A 587 5.03 -0.37 -8.61
N PHE A 588 6.24 0.19 -8.45
CA PHE A 588 6.53 1.58 -8.80
C PHE A 588 6.22 1.84 -10.27
N ARG A 589 6.75 1.02 -11.19
CA ARG A 589 6.49 1.14 -12.62
C ARG A 589 5.00 1.04 -12.94
N THR A 590 4.28 0.10 -12.32
CA THR A 590 2.82 -0.04 -12.50
C THR A 590 2.08 1.23 -12.08
N ALA A 591 2.41 1.81 -10.92
CA ALA A 591 1.75 3.03 -10.45
C ALA A 591 2.01 4.22 -11.38
N VAL A 592 3.22 4.33 -11.94
CA VAL A 592 3.56 5.35 -12.94
C VAL A 592 2.81 5.11 -14.25
N ASP A 593 2.79 3.88 -14.75
CA ASP A 593 2.11 3.54 -16.01
C ASP A 593 0.60 3.76 -15.92
N ILE A 594 -0.03 3.48 -14.76
CA ILE A 594 -1.44 3.82 -14.51
C ILE A 594 -1.62 5.35 -14.53
N ASP A 595 -0.72 6.12 -13.90
CA ASP A 595 -0.78 7.58 -13.88
C ASP A 595 -0.60 8.20 -15.28
N ASP A 596 0.25 7.60 -16.10
CA ASP A 596 0.56 8.01 -17.46
C ASP A 596 -0.38 7.41 -18.53
N TYR A 597 -1.36 6.59 -18.12
CA TYR A 597 -2.31 5.90 -19.00
C TYR A 597 -1.63 4.91 -20.00
N ASP A 598 -0.44 4.39 -19.69
CA ASP A 598 0.15 3.24 -20.39
C ASP A 598 -0.46 1.94 -19.83
N ALA A 599 -1.66 1.60 -20.29
CA ALA A 599 -2.38 0.41 -19.83
C ALA A 599 -1.61 -0.90 -20.11
N ASP A 600 -0.87 -0.98 -21.22
CA ASP A 600 -0.10 -2.19 -21.53
C ASP A 600 1.14 -2.31 -20.64
N GLY A 601 1.81 -1.18 -20.35
CA GLY A 601 2.89 -1.10 -19.36
C GLY A 601 2.42 -1.49 -17.97
N ALA A 602 1.29 -0.95 -17.53
CA ALA A 602 0.69 -1.24 -16.24
C ALA A 602 0.42 -2.74 -16.06
N ILE A 603 -0.21 -3.39 -17.04
CA ILE A 603 -0.48 -4.84 -16.98
C ILE A 603 0.82 -5.64 -16.96
N ARG A 604 1.78 -5.33 -17.85
CA ARG A 604 3.09 -6.04 -17.90
C ARG A 604 3.85 -5.93 -16.58
N ASN A 605 3.95 -4.72 -16.03
CA ASN A 605 4.68 -4.48 -14.79
C ASN A 605 3.95 -5.06 -13.58
N ALA A 606 2.61 -5.06 -13.56
CA ALA A 606 1.83 -5.72 -12.51
C ALA A 606 2.01 -7.26 -12.52
N GLN A 607 2.05 -7.87 -13.70
CA GLN A 607 2.35 -9.30 -13.85
C GLN A 607 3.79 -9.62 -13.44
N GLU A 608 4.73 -8.74 -13.79
CA GLU A 608 6.14 -8.86 -13.41
C GLU A 608 6.33 -8.74 -11.88
N TYR A 609 5.57 -7.88 -11.19
CA TYR A 609 5.54 -7.83 -9.72
C TYR A 609 5.24 -9.20 -9.12
N LEU A 610 4.22 -9.89 -9.64
CA LEU A 610 3.84 -11.21 -9.17
C LEU A 610 4.93 -12.25 -9.47
N ARG A 611 5.55 -12.18 -10.67
CA ARG A 611 6.67 -13.05 -11.04
C ARG A 611 7.88 -12.86 -10.12
N ARG A 612 8.25 -11.61 -9.82
CA ARG A 612 9.39 -11.26 -8.94
C ARG A 612 9.14 -11.66 -7.49
N SER A 613 7.92 -11.38 -6.99
CA SER A 613 7.49 -11.84 -5.66
C SER A 613 7.63 -13.35 -5.52
N ARG A 614 7.27 -14.13 -6.55
CA ARG A 614 7.48 -15.59 -6.59
C ARG A 614 8.96 -15.96 -6.66
N ALA A 615 9.77 -15.26 -7.46
CA ALA A 615 11.18 -15.56 -7.67
C ALA A 615 12.05 -15.36 -6.42
N ARG A 616 11.71 -14.40 -5.55
CA ARG A 616 12.41 -14.10 -4.28
C ARG A 616 12.11 -15.15 -3.17
N GLY A 617 12.02 -16.43 -3.54
CA GLY A 617 11.79 -17.54 -2.60
C GLY A 617 10.33 -17.94 -2.35
N GLY A 618 9.38 -17.41 -3.13
CA GLY A 618 7.95 -17.66 -3.02
C GLY A 618 7.41 -18.79 -3.90
N ASP A 619 8.15 -19.86 -4.15
CA ASP A 619 7.53 -21.04 -4.78
C ASP A 619 6.56 -21.66 -3.76
N TYR A 620 5.32 -21.94 -4.19
CA TYR A 620 4.18 -22.55 -3.47
C TYR A 620 3.18 -21.69 -2.68
N SER A 621 3.31 -20.36 -2.54
CA SER A 621 2.20 -19.57 -1.99
C SER A 621 1.21 -19.15 -3.10
N GLY A 622 -0.08 -19.38 -2.88
CA GLY A 622 -1.13 -18.96 -3.81
C GLY A 622 -1.24 -17.45 -3.88
N LEU A 623 -1.96 -16.93 -4.88
CA LEU A 623 -2.26 -15.49 -5.03
C LEU A 623 -2.77 -14.83 -3.72
N GLY A 624 -3.39 -15.61 -2.84
CA GLY A 624 -3.84 -15.20 -1.51
C GLY A 624 -2.77 -14.74 -0.53
N ALA A 625 -1.51 -15.12 -0.71
CA ALA A 625 -0.44 -14.71 0.20
C ALA A 625 0.15 -13.33 -0.14
N ASN A 626 -0.29 -12.67 -1.22
CA ASN A 626 0.30 -11.43 -1.74
C ASN A 626 -0.77 -10.33 -1.97
N ALA A 627 -1.37 -9.83 -0.89
CA ALA A 627 -2.47 -8.85 -0.92
C ALA A 627 -2.19 -7.59 -1.78
N ASN A 628 -0.98 -7.01 -1.65
CA ASN A 628 -0.60 -5.81 -2.42
C ASN A 628 -0.47 -6.10 -3.94
N ALA A 629 -0.11 -7.33 -4.32
CA ALA A 629 -0.04 -7.75 -5.72
C ALA A 629 -1.43 -7.76 -6.36
N GLY A 630 -2.41 -8.30 -5.63
CA GLY A 630 -3.77 -8.46 -6.10
C GLY A 630 -4.42 -7.11 -6.40
N SER A 631 -4.30 -6.14 -5.49
CA SER A 631 -4.87 -4.79 -5.71
C SER A 631 -4.15 -4.03 -6.84
N THR A 632 -2.83 -4.19 -6.97
CA THR A 632 -2.05 -3.58 -8.07
C THR A 632 -2.51 -4.12 -9.44
N LEU A 633 -2.67 -5.44 -9.56
CA LEU A 633 -3.19 -6.09 -10.76
C LEU A 633 -4.67 -5.72 -11.01
N ASN A 634 -5.49 -5.65 -9.96
CA ASN A 634 -6.87 -5.20 -10.03
C ASN A 634 -6.96 -3.85 -10.74
N ASN A 635 -6.18 -2.86 -10.28
CA ASN A 635 -6.19 -1.52 -10.86
C ASN A 635 -5.68 -1.49 -12.31
N ALA A 636 -4.61 -2.25 -12.63
CA ALA A 636 -4.06 -2.30 -13.98
C ALA A 636 -5.06 -2.85 -15.02
N PHE A 637 -5.75 -3.95 -14.70
CA PHE A 637 -6.76 -4.52 -15.62
C PHE A 637 -8.00 -3.64 -15.76
N ARG A 638 -8.44 -3.00 -14.67
CA ARG A 638 -9.60 -2.11 -14.68
C ARG A 638 -9.37 -0.81 -15.44
N LEU A 639 -8.12 -0.32 -15.50
CA LEU A 639 -7.76 0.80 -16.36
C LEU A 639 -8.19 0.53 -17.81
N GLN A 640 -7.97 -0.71 -18.30
CA GLN A 640 -8.29 -1.15 -19.65
C GLN A 640 -9.70 -1.77 -19.82
N GLY A 641 -10.61 -1.60 -18.84
CA GLY A 641 -11.98 -2.11 -18.90
C GLY A 641 -12.11 -3.63 -18.76
N LEU A 642 -11.10 -4.30 -18.17
CA LEU A 642 -11.07 -5.74 -17.98
C LEU A 642 -11.48 -6.11 -16.53
N ASP A 643 -12.66 -5.64 -16.10
CA ASP A 643 -13.08 -5.67 -14.68
C ASP A 643 -13.14 -7.06 -14.05
N ALA A 644 -13.67 -8.07 -14.74
CA ALA A 644 -13.74 -9.44 -14.20
C ALA A 644 -12.36 -10.02 -13.87
N TRP A 645 -11.35 -9.70 -14.69
CA TRP A 645 -9.96 -10.12 -14.45
C TRP A 645 -9.34 -9.36 -13.27
N GLY A 646 -9.64 -8.06 -13.14
CA GLY A 646 -9.23 -7.29 -11.96
C GLY A 646 -9.85 -7.83 -10.66
N ARG A 647 -11.16 -8.13 -10.67
CA ARG A 647 -11.88 -8.73 -9.52
C ARG A 647 -11.27 -10.05 -9.09
N TYR A 648 -10.89 -10.92 -10.03
CA TYR A 648 -10.22 -12.19 -9.74
C TYR A 648 -8.99 -11.99 -8.84
N TYR A 649 -8.15 -10.99 -9.14
CA TYR A 649 -6.95 -10.69 -8.37
C TYR A 649 -7.26 -10.09 -6.99
N GLY A 650 -8.26 -9.21 -6.89
CA GLY A 650 -8.74 -8.69 -5.60
C GLY A 650 -9.29 -9.79 -4.69
N ASP A 651 -10.16 -10.65 -5.22
CA ASP A 651 -10.74 -11.77 -4.46
C ASP A 651 -9.70 -12.82 -4.06
N ALA A 652 -8.77 -13.13 -4.96
CA ALA A 652 -7.73 -14.12 -4.69
C ALA A 652 -6.77 -13.65 -3.59
N ALA A 653 -6.52 -12.34 -3.47
CA ALA A 653 -5.54 -11.73 -2.59
C ALA A 653 -6.13 -11.08 -1.31
N PHE A 654 -7.43 -11.30 -1.06
CA PHE A 654 -8.11 -10.74 0.10
C PHE A 654 -7.47 -11.20 1.43
N ASP A 655 -7.16 -10.22 2.29
CA ASP A 655 -6.63 -10.40 3.65
C ASP A 655 -7.50 -9.60 4.64
N PRO A 656 -8.12 -10.24 5.64
CA PRO A 656 -9.02 -9.60 6.60
C PRO A 656 -8.30 -8.62 7.56
N PHE A 657 -6.98 -8.58 7.59
CA PHE A 657 -6.19 -7.63 8.39
C PHE A 657 -5.70 -6.43 7.57
N LYS A 658 -6.02 -6.36 6.26
CA LYS A 658 -5.61 -5.28 5.35
C LYS A 658 -6.79 -4.50 4.81
N GLY A 659 -6.74 -3.17 4.91
CA GLY A 659 -7.82 -2.32 4.42
C GLY A 659 -8.02 -2.38 2.90
N THR A 660 -6.95 -2.64 2.13
CA THR A 660 -7.00 -2.75 0.66
C THR A 660 -7.93 -3.86 0.17
N GLY A 661 -7.93 -5.03 0.82
CA GLY A 661 -8.84 -6.12 0.47
C GLY A 661 -10.31 -5.75 0.64
N TYR A 662 -10.63 -4.97 1.67
CA TYR A 662 -11.99 -4.46 1.90
C TYR A 662 -12.41 -3.41 0.86
N ILE A 663 -11.46 -2.61 0.35
CA ILE A 663 -11.73 -1.70 -0.77
C ILE A 663 -11.99 -2.47 -2.07
N ASP A 664 -11.20 -3.50 -2.36
CA ASP A 664 -11.46 -4.35 -3.53
C ASP A 664 -12.86 -4.99 -3.44
N GLN A 665 -13.29 -5.42 -2.23
CA GLN A 665 -14.64 -5.90 -1.98
C GLN A 665 -15.74 -4.82 -2.08
N SER A 666 -15.46 -3.57 -1.69
CA SER A 666 -16.44 -2.49 -1.81
C SER A 666 -16.68 -2.13 -3.27
N ILE A 667 -15.65 -2.17 -4.11
CA ILE A 667 -15.81 -1.87 -5.54
C ILE A 667 -16.38 -3.07 -6.31
N LYS A 668 -16.27 -4.30 -5.77
CA LYS A 668 -16.82 -5.51 -6.41
C LYS A 668 -18.31 -5.42 -6.66
N GLY A 669 -19.09 -4.92 -5.69
CA GLY A 669 -20.56 -4.82 -5.80
C GLY A 669 -21.28 -6.15 -6.04
N SER A 670 -22.57 -6.06 -6.37
CA SER A 670 -23.42 -7.21 -6.74
C SER A 670 -24.22 -6.92 -8.01
N ILE A 671 -24.76 -7.98 -8.62
CA ILE A 671 -25.75 -7.86 -9.69
C ILE A 671 -27.12 -7.51 -9.11
N PHE A 672 -27.81 -6.57 -9.74
CA PHE A 672 -29.23 -6.30 -9.55
C PHE A 672 -30.00 -6.90 -10.74
N PRO A 673 -30.84 -7.94 -10.56
CA PRO A 673 -31.38 -8.71 -11.70
C PRO A 673 -32.54 -8.07 -12.47
N TYR A 674 -33.06 -6.92 -12.03
CA TYR A 674 -34.24 -6.28 -12.62
C TYR A 674 -33.86 -5.21 -13.65
N VAL A 675 -34.59 -5.18 -14.78
CA VAL A 675 -34.53 -4.16 -15.84
C VAL A 675 -35.84 -3.37 -15.86
N ASN A 676 -35.94 -2.45 -14.91
CA ASN A 676 -37.12 -1.60 -14.67
C ASN A 676 -36.74 -0.17 -14.26
N ALA A 677 -35.51 0.25 -14.53
CA ALA A 677 -35.08 1.59 -14.17
C ALA A 677 -35.57 2.64 -15.19
N THR A 678 -36.04 3.77 -14.68
CA THR A 678 -36.44 4.93 -15.52
C THR A 678 -35.23 5.78 -15.95
N SER A 679 -34.08 5.59 -15.30
CA SER A 679 -32.83 6.31 -15.54
C SER A 679 -31.83 5.43 -16.28
N PHE A 680 -31.16 5.99 -17.29
CA PHE A 680 -30.13 5.31 -18.09
C PHE A 680 -28.92 4.84 -17.28
N ASN A 681 -28.67 5.43 -16.10
CA ASN A 681 -27.57 5.02 -15.23
C ASN A 681 -27.89 3.74 -14.43
N ASP A 682 -29.17 3.37 -14.34
CA ASP A 682 -29.66 2.38 -13.38
C ASP A 682 -30.15 1.06 -14.02
N ASP A 683 -29.95 0.83 -15.33
CA ASP A 683 -30.53 -0.34 -16.04
C ASP A 683 -29.52 -1.43 -16.48
N ASN A 684 -28.25 -1.34 -16.07
CA ASN A 684 -27.22 -2.34 -16.36
C ASN A 684 -27.24 -3.60 -15.44
N ILE A 685 -27.67 -4.75 -15.97
CA ILE A 685 -27.73 -6.06 -15.26
C ILE A 685 -26.53 -6.98 -15.53
N ILE A 686 -25.57 -6.52 -16.33
CA ILE A 686 -24.40 -7.28 -16.76
C ILE A 686 -23.21 -7.00 -15.84
N GLN A 687 -23.03 -5.75 -15.44
CA GLN A 687 -21.96 -5.32 -14.56
C GLN A 687 -22.43 -5.24 -13.12
N ASN A 688 -21.54 -5.58 -12.18
CA ASN A 688 -21.80 -5.42 -10.76
C ASN A 688 -21.90 -3.92 -10.40
N ARG A 689 -22.77 -3.61 -9.44
CA ARG A 689 -22.95 -2.25 -8.93
C ARG A 689 -22.73 -2.20 -7.43
N GLY A 690 -22.30 -1.03 -6.94
CA GLY A 690 -22.20 -0.76 -5.51
C GLY A 690 -23.56 -0.92 -4.82
N ASN A 691 -23.55 -1.45 -3.61
CA ASN A 691 -24.74 -1.71 -2.79
C ASN A 691 -24.47 -1.32 -1.31
N ALA A 692 -25.47 -1.44 -0.43
CA ALA A 692 -25.32 -1.09 0.98
C ALA A 692 -24.21 -1.89 1.69
N SER A 693 -24.02 -3.16 1.32
CA SER A 693 -22.91 -3.98 1.83
C SER A 693 -21.54 -3.48 1.34
N SER A 694 -21.43 -2.93 0.13
CA SER A 694 -20.20 -2.31 -0.38
C SER A 694 -19.72 -1.19 0.54
N TYR A 695 -20.65 -0.38 1.06
CA TYR A 695 -20.33 0.67 2.02
C TYR A 695 -19.85 0.13 3.37
N SER A 696 -20.39 -1.02 3.80
CA SER A 696 -19.93 -1.71 5.02
C SER A 696 -18.47 -2.17 4.90
N SER A 697 -18.07 -2.74 3.75
CA SER A 697 -16.67 -3.07 3.50
C SER A 697 -15.78 -1.83 3.45
N PHE A 698 -16.24 -0.74 2.84
CA PHE A 698 -15.49 0.53 2.84
C PHE A 698 -15.17 1.02 4.26
N ILE A 699 -16.15 1.02 5.17
CA ILE A 699 -15.93 1.42 6.58
C ILE A 699 -14.96 0.47 7.31
N GLN A 700 -15.09 -0.85 7.10
CA GLN A 700 -14.13 -1.82 7.66
C GLN A 700 -12.71 -1.59 7.11
N GLY A 701 -12.58 -1.27 5.83
CA GLY A 701 -11.32 -0.89 5.20
C GLY A 701 -10.68 0.34 5.85
N LEU A 702 -11.47 1.41 6.06
CA LEU A 702 -11.00 2.62 6.74
C LEU A 702 -10.61 2.40 8.20
N LEU A 703 -11.26 1.47 8.90
CA LEU A 703 -10.90 1.12 10.29
C LEU A 703 -9.53 0.44 10.37
N LEU A 704 -9.13 -0.30 9.33
CA LEU A 704 -7.82 -0.94 9.24
C LEU A 704 -6.75 -0.02 8.62
N SER A 705 -7.14 0.83 7.67
CA SER A 705 -6.22 1.67 6.89
C SER A 705 -6.81 3.08 6.67
N PRO A 706 -6.88 3.91 7.72
CA PRO A 706 -7.62 5.19 7.69
C PRO A 706 -7.12 6.18 6.64
N HIS A 707 -5.84 6.13 6.27
CA HIS A 707 -5.22 7.11 5.37
C HIS A 707 -5.41 6.81 3.89
N MET A 708 -5.98 5.65 3.54
CA MET A 708 -6.34 5.35 2.16
C MET A 708 -7.54 6.16 1.65
N LEU A 709 -8.22 6.89 2.55
CA LEU A 709 -9.37 7.74 2.25
C LEU A 709 -9.04 8.85 1.24
N SER A 710 -7.85 9.46 1.35
CA SER A 710 -7.45 10.58 0.50
C SER A 710 -6.19 10.24 -0.27
N GLY A 711 -6.20 10.49 -1.57
CA GLY A 711 -5.04 10.33 -2.45
C GLY A 711 -4.90 11.54 -3.36
N ARG A 712 -3.66 11.86 -3.76
CA ARG A 712 -3.44 12.95 -4.72
C ARG A 712 -4.01 12.55 -6.06
N SER A 713 -4.88 13.39 -6.61
CA SER A 713 -5.56 13.15 -7.88
C SER A 713 -4.68 13.45 -9.10
N ARG A 714 -3.60 14.23 -8.91
CA ARG A 714 -2.79 14.77 -10.02
C ARG A 714 -1.49 14.00 -10.30
N SER A 715 -1.16 13.01 -9.49
CA SER A 715 0.06 12.22 -9.61
C SER A 715 -0.08 10.91 -8.86
N ALA A 716 0.64 9.87 -9.28
CA ALA A 716 0.73 8.64 -8.51
C ALA A 716 1.15 8.93 -7.05
N THR A 717 0.47 8.30 -6.09
CA THR A 717 0.84 8.38 -4.67
C THR A 717 1.73 7.18 -4.35
N LEU A 718 3.05 7.41 -4.35
CA LEU A 718 4.05 6.37 -4.04
C LEU A 718 4.28 6.23 -2.52
N PHE A 719 3.97 7.28 -1.77
CA PHE A 719 4.02 7.36 -0.32
C PHE A 719 3.07 8.45 0.16
N ASP A 720 2.62 8.34 1.40
CA ASP A 720 1.75 9.35 2.01
C ASP A 720 2.53 10.66 2.24
N VAL A 721 2.21 11.68 1.44
CA VAL A 721 2.77 13.04 1.53
C VAL A 721 1.66 14.00 1.93
N PRO A 722 1.90 14.96 2.85
CA PRO A 722 0.93 15.99 3.16
C PRO A 722 0.48 16.77 1.92
N PHE A 723 -0.83 16.83 1.71
CA PHE A 723 -1.44 17.59 0.62
C PHE A 723 -2.82 18.10 1.03
N ILE A 724 -3.28 19.11 0.30
CA ILE A 724 -4.67 19.52 0.28
C ILE A 724 -5.01 19.79 -1.18
N GLU A 725 -6.05 19.15 -1.67
CA GLU A 725 -6.54 19.31 -3.03
C GLU A 725 -8.04 19.61 -2.96
N GLY A 726 -8.48 20.52 -3.82
CA GLY A 726 -9.89 20.81 -4.03
C GLY A 726 -10.24 20.63 -5.50
N SER A 727 -11.48 20.31 -5.80
CA SER A 727 -11.95 20.34 -7.18
C SER A 727 -13.34 20.94 -7.28
N LEU A 728 -13.62 21.54 -8.43
CA LEU A 728 -14.92 22.08 -8.79
C LEU A 728 -15.26 21.56 -10.17
N GLY A 729 -16.40 20.90 -10.29
CA GLY A 729 -16.92 20.38 -11.54
C GLY A 729 -18.27 20.97 -11.89
N GLY A 730 -18.52 21.09 -13.18
CA GLY A 730 -19.79 21.50 -13.74
C GLY A 730 -20.06 20.75 -15.03
N GLY A 731 -21.32 20.49 -15.32
CA GLY A 731 -21.68 19.68 -16.47
C GLY A 731 -23.14 19.80 -16.85
N ILE A 732 -23.50 18.99 -17.83
CA ILE A 732 -24.85 18.82 -18.31
C ILE A 732 -25.16 17.33 -18.47
N ASN A 733 -26.42 16.97 -18.27
CA ASN A 733 -27.03 15.76 -18.78
C ASN A 733 -28.15 16.19 -19.74
N SER A 734 -28.41 15.40 -20.76
CA SER A 734 -29.46 15.67 -21.74
C SER A 734 -30.08 14.35 -22.16
N VAL A 735 -31.38 14.20 -21.93
CA VAL A 735 -32.17 13.04 -22.38
C VAL A 735 -33.21 13.57 -23.35
N ASP A 736 -33.30 13.00 -24.54
CA ASP A 736 -34.28 13.39 -25.58
C ASP A 736 -34.34 14.90 -25.88
N GLY A 737 -33.19 15.58 -25.77
CA GLY A 737 -33.04 17.02 -26.00
C GLY A 737 -33.33 17.91 -24.79
N HIS A 738 -33.75 17.35 -23.65
CA HIS A 738 -33.98 18.06 -22.40
C HIS A 738 -32.67 18.16 -21.59
N THR A 739 -31.98 19.29 -21.71
CA THR A 739 -30.71 19.51 -20.99
C THR A 739 -30.94 20.02 -19.56
N ARG A 740 -30.28 19.39 -18.59
CA ARG A 740 -30.22 19.78 -17.18
C ARG A 740 -28.76 19.90 -16.73
N ARG A 741 -28.55 20.40 -15.51
CA ARG A 741 -27.24 20.82 -15.02
C ARG A 741 -26.71 19.87 -13.95
N ILE A 742 -25.39 19.75 -13.93
CA ILE A 742 -24.64 18.98 -12.95
C ILE A 742 -23.58 19.89 -12.33
N GLY A 743 -23.37 19.77 -11.04
CA GLY A 743 -22.31 20.47 -10.31
C GLY A 743 -21.74 19.56 -9.24
N GLU A 744 -20.42 19.63 -9.06
CA GLU A 744 -19.72 18.91 -8.02
C GLU A 744 -18.62 19.77 -7.40
N ALA A 745 -18.32 19.52 -6.13
CA ALA A 745 -17.24 20.17 -5.42
C ALA A 745 -16.64 19.20 -4.40
N ASP A 746 -15.32 18.99 -4.47
CA ASP A 746 -14.61 18.08 -3.58
C ASP A 746 -13.50 18.81 -2.84
N ILE A 747 -13.21 18.37 -1.61
CA ILE A 747 -12.03 18.74 -0.86
C ILE A 747 -11.46 17.51 -0.16
N GLN A 748 -10.16 17.32 -0.26
CA GLN A 748 -9.48 16.22 0.41
C GLN A 748 -8.08 16.62 0.85
N GLY A 749 -7.54 15.90 1.82
CA GLY A 749 -6.18 16.11 2.22
C GLY A 749 -5.69 15.15 3.29
N TYR A 750 -4.37 15.10 3.39
CA TYR A 750 -3.63 14.28 4.33
C TYR A 750 -2.59 15.12 5.05
N SER A 751 -2.32 14.80 6.32
CA SER A 751 -1.24 15.39 7.10
C SER A 751 -0.71 14.41 8.13
N ASN A 752 0.61 14.37 8.30
CA ASN A 752 1.32 13.48 9.25
C ASN A 752 2.21 14.24 10.26
N LYS A 753 2.04 15.57 10.40
CA LYS A 753 2.93 16.41 11.22
C LYS A 753 2.86 16.13 12.73
N THR A 754 1.67 15.84 13.26
CA THR A 754 1.46 15.60 14.70
C THR A 754 0.98 14.19 14.94
N ILE A 755 -0.14 13.87 14.30
CA ILE A 755 -0.69 12.53 14.13
C ILE A 755 -1.13 12.44 12.67
N PRO A 756 -1.04 11.27 12.03
CA PRO A 756 -1.62 11.04 10.72
C PRO A 756 -3.14 11.26 10.71
N ILE A 757 -3.61 12.19 9.86
CA ILE A 757 -5.02 12.53 9.68
C ILE A 757 -5.30 12.61 8.18
N SER A 758 -6.43 12.07 7.75
CA SER A 758 -6.96 12.20 6.40
C SER A 758 -8.40 12.71 6.47
N PHE A 759 -8.81 13.52 5.50
CA PHE A 759 -10.19 13.96 5.35
C PHE A 759 -10.60 13.98 3.89
N TYR A 760 -11.89 13.79 3.66
CA TYR A 760 -12.52 13.88 2.34
C TYR A 760 -13.91 14.48 2.52
N GLY A 761 -14.30 15.37 1.62
CA GLY A 761 -15.67 15.86 1.55
C GLY A 761 -16.05 16.11 0.10
N ASN A 762 -17.25 15.71 -0.28
CA ASN A 762 -17.83 16.05 -1.58
C ASN A 762 -19.22 16.64 -1.43
N LEU A 763 -19.59 17.45 -2.41
CA LEU A 763 -20.92 17.97 -2.63
C LEU A 763 -21.27 17.75 -4.09
N THR A 764 -22.43 17.18 -4.35
CA THR A 764 -22.96 16.88 -5.68
C THR A 764 -24.35 17.49 -5.79
N TRP A 765 -24.61 18.14 -6.90
CA TRP A 765 -25.90 18.69 -7.27
C TRP A 765 -26.18 18.27 -8.71
N GLU A 766 -27.26 17.53 -8.92
CA GLU A 766 -27.66 17.04 -10.22
C GLU A 766 -29.16 17.25 -10.43
N GLU A 767 -29.52 17.84 -11.56
CA GLU A 767 -30.88 17.91 -12.03
C GLU A 767 -31.06 16.84 -13.11
N LEU A 768 -32.11 16.01 -13.00
CA LEU A 768 -32.48 14.99 -13.98
C LEU A 768 -33.86 15.35 -14.52
N ALA A 769 -34.03 15.26 -15.84
CA ALA A 769 -35.32 15.40 -16.50
C ALA A 769 -35.60 14.16 -17.33
N LEU A 770 -36.74 13.53 -17.06
CA LEU A 770 -37.36 12.53 -17.92
C LEU A 770 -38.76 13.08 -18.25
N ASP A 771 -38.95 13.52 -19.48
CA ASP A 771 -40.23 13.96 -20.03
C ASP A 771 -40.61 12.95 -21.13
N GLY A 772 -41.84 12.43 -21.12
CA GLY A 772 -42.29 11.41 -22.11
C GLY A 772 -43.81 11.36 -22.25
N ASP A 773 -44.32 10.53 -23.17
CA ASP A 773 -45.76 10.40 -23.45
C ASP A 773 -46.16 8.92 -23.45
N TYR A 774 -47.11 8.55 -22.58
CA TYR A 774 -47.61 7.18 -22.46
C TYR A 774 -48.62 6.88 -23.56
N ARG A 775 -48.59 5.67 -24.12
CA ARG A 775 -49.52 5.26 -25.19
C ARG A 775 -50.99 5.29 -24.77
N ASP A 776 -51.28 5.16 -23.46
CA ASP A 776 -52.64 5.07 -22.90
C ASP A 776 -52.85 5.87 -21.58
N PHE A 777 -51.83 6.60 -21.09
CA PHE A 777 -51.86 7.36 -19.81
C PHE A 777 -51.33 8.81 -19.95
N GLY A 778 -51.32 9.35 -21.18
CA GLY A 778 -50.96 10.74 -21.50
C GLY A 778 -49.51 11.14 -21.20
N GLY A 779 -49.24 12.45 -21.22
CA GLY A 779 -47.89 13.00 -21.02
C GLY A 779 -47.41 12.94 -19.57
N TYR A 780 -46.12 12.64 -19.37
CA TYR A 780 -45.42 12.81 -18.10
C TYR A 780 -44.24 13.75 -18.19
N ALA A 781 -44.04 14.51 -17.10
CA ALA A 781 -42.88 15.36 -16.92
C ALA A 781 -42.31 15.12 -15.53
N THR A 782 -41.01 14.86 -15.46
CA THR A 782 -40.29 14.74 -14.21
C THR A 782 -39.20 15.80 -14.08
N ASP A 783 -39.20 16.51 -12.95
CA ASP A 783 -38.08 17.34 -12.51
C ASP A 783 -37.56 16.70 -11.23
N ASN A 784 -36.40 16.04 -11.31
CA ASN A 784 -35.77 15.43 -10.16
C ASN A 784 -34.49 16.18 -9.80
N ARG A 785 -34.38 16.61 -8.55
CA ARG A 785 -33.22 17.37 -8.04
C ARG A 785 -32.55 16.60 -6.93
N LEU A 786 -31.33 16.17 -7.20
CA LEU A 786 -30.46 15.50 -6.25
C LEU A 786 -29.46 16.50 -5.66
N LEU A 787 -29.43 16.60 -4.34
CA LEU A 787 -28.37 17.27 -3.59
C LEU A 787 -27.78 16.28 -2.60
N GLY A 788 -26.55 15.84 -2.85
CA GLY A 788 -25.84 14.87 -2.02
C GLY A 788 -24.54 15.45 -1.51
N GLY A 789 -24.15 15.15 -0.27
CA GLY A 789 -22.84 15.45 0.25
C GLY A 789 -22.35 14.39 1.23
N ASN A 790 -21.08 14.02 1.11
CA ASN A 790 -20.43 13.06 2.01
C ASN A 790 -19.20 13.71 2.64
N GLY A 791 -18.91 13.34 3.87
CA GLY A 791 -17.80 13.88 4.64
C GLY A 791 -17.19 12.80 5.51
N TYR A 792 -15.86 12.71 5.48
CA TYR A 792 -15.06 11.72 6.21
C TYR A 792 -13.89 12.40 6.89
N LEU A 793 -13.60 11.96 8.11
CA LEU A 793 -12.41 12.33 8.87
C LEU A 793 -11.84 11.08 9.52
N THR A 794 -10.57 10.78 9.26
CA THR A 794 -9.90 9.57 9.77
C THR A 794 -8.56 9.93 10.38
N ALA A 795 -8.14 9.18 11.40
CA ALA A 795 -6.89 9.43 12.10
C ALA A 795 -6.28 8.16 12.69
N THR A 796 -4.94 8.11 12.75
CA THR A 796 -4.18 7.17 13.56
C THR A 796 -3.71 7.92 14.81
N VAL A 797 -4.39 7.70 15.94
CA VAL A 797 -4.22 8.50 17.17
C VAL A 797 -3.02 8.02 17.99
N THR A 798 -2.84 6.71 18.05
CA THR A 798 -1.67 6.02 18.62
C THR A 798 -1.17 5.00 17.59
N PRO A 799 -0.01 4.34 17.81
CA PRO A 799 0.45 3.28 16.90
C PRO A 799 -0.56 2.15 16.71
N ASP A 800 -1.45 1.94 17.69
CA ASP A 800 -2.40 0.83 17.74
C ASP A 800 -3.86 1.27 17.53
N ASP A 801 -4.18 2.56 17.69
CA ASP A 801 -5.54 3.11 17.66
C ASP A 801 -5.83 3.93 16.39
N ARG A 802 -6.93 3.57 15.71
CA ARG A 802 -7.45 4.28 14.53
C ARG A 802 -8.89 4.73 14.79
N VAL A 803 -9.26 5.89 14.25
CA VAL A 803 -10.60 6.46 14.38
C VAL A 803 -11.12 6.87 13.01
N VAL A 804 -12.39 6.58 12.74
CA VAL A 804 -13.12 6.94 11.52
C VAL A 804 -14.39 7.67 11.91
N ALA A 805 -14.63 8.83 11.32
CA ALA A 805 -15.89 9.55 11.44
C ALA A 805 -16.42 9.85 10.05
N TYR A 806 -17.72 9.64 9.83
CA TYR A 806 -18.36 9.99 8.57
C TYR A 806 -19.74 10.61 8.77
N PHE A 807 -20.14 11.42 7.78
CA PHE A 807 -21.46 12.04 7.68
C PHE A 807 -21.83 12.17 6.21
N ASN A 808 -22.95 11.56 5.84
CA ASN A 808 -23.50 11.55 4.49
C ASN A 808 -24.93 12.07 4.54
N HIS A 809 -25.29 12.93 3.61
CA HIS A 809 -26.63 13.48 3.49
C HIS A 809 -27.01 13.58 2.01
N ALA A 810 -28.16 13.06 1.66
CA ALA A 810 -28.73 13.15 0.32
C ALA A 810 -30.18 13.59 0.39
N ASN A 811 -30.58 14.48 -0.51
CA ASN A 811 -31.94 14.92 -0.69
C ASN A 811 -32.31 14.77 -2.16
N ASN A 812 -33.43 14.10 -2.43
CA ASN A 812 -33.99 13.88 -3.75
C ASN A 812 -35.41 14.45 -3.77
N ASP A 813 -35.68 15.44 -4.61
CA ASP A 813 -37.02 16.04 -4.79
C ASP A 813 -37.45 15.81 -6.24
N GLY A 814 -38.39 14.89 -6.42
CA GLY A 814 -38.94 14.48 -7.70
C GLY A 814 -40.41 14.85 -7.80
N THR A 815 -40.81 15.33 -8.98
CA THR A 815 -42.21 15.48 -9.34
C THR A 815 -42.52 14.58 -10.53
N LEU A 816 -43.69 13.97 -10.54
CA LEU A 816 -44.22 13.20 -11.64
C LEU A 816 -45.63 13.69 -11.93
N ASN A 817 -45.79 14.31 -13.09
CA ASN A 817 -47.09 14.65 -13.63
C ASN A 817 -47.54 13.51 -14.55
N ALA A 818 -48.75 12.98 -14.44
CA ALA A 818 -49.27 11.94 -15.33
C ALA A 818 -50.75 12.18 -15.66
N LEU A 819 -51.12 12.11 -16.93
CA LEU A 819 -52.45 12.47 -17.42
C LEU A 819 -53.27 11.22 -17.77
N SER A 820 -53.97 10.65 -16.77
CA SER A 820 -54.70 9.39 -16.93
C SER A 820 -55.85 9.50 -17.93
N THR A 821 -55.69 8.89 -19.11
CA THR A 821 -56.79 8.58 -20.04
C THR A 821 -57.45 7.22 -19.75
N ASP A 822 -57.02 6.52 -18.69
CA ASP A 822 -57.56 5.22 -18.30
C ASP A 822 -59.04 5.30 -17.85
N PRO A 823 -59.96 4.64 -18.57
CA PRO A 823 -61.37 4.59 -18.20
C PRO A 823 -61.61 3.82 -16.90
N SER A 824 -60.68 2.99 -16.40
CA SER A 824 -60.88 2.14 -15.22
C SER A 824 -61.16 2.92 -13.93
N LEU A 825 -60.44 4.03 -13.72
CA LEU A 825 -60.67 4.93 -12.59
C LEU A 825 -62.00 5.65 -12.74
N SER A 826 -62.32 6.04 -13.98
CA SER A 826 -63.61 6.63 -14.31
C SER A 826 -64.76 5.63 -14.13
N ASP A 827 -64.57 4.35 -14.45
CA ASP A 827 -65.50 3.22 -14.27
C ASP A 827 -65.68 2.84 -12.80
N ALA A 828 -64.65 3.02 -11.98
CA ALA A 828 -64.73 2.84 -10.53
C ALA A 828 -65.49 4.00 -9.86
N LEU A 829 -65.30 5.23 -10.34
CA LEU A 829 -65.91 6.44 -9.80
C LEU A 829 -67.32 6.70 -10.36
N ASN A 830 -67.63 6.32 -11.61
CA ASN A 830 -68.92 6.53 -12.28
C ASN A 830 -70.10 5.96 -11.47
N PRO A 831 -70.04 4.72 -10.93
CA PRO A 831 -71.10 4.14 -10.11
C PRO A 831 -71.38 4.94 -8.85
N VAL A 832 -70.33 5.49 -8.21
CA VAL A 832 -70.44 6.31 -7.00
C VAL A 832 -71.06 7.67 -7.36
N LEU A 833 -70.59 8.32 -8.42
CA LEU A 833 -71.12 9.60 -8.91
C LEU A 833 -72.58 9.47 -9.39
N ARG A 834 -72.94 8.36 -10.05
CA ARG A 834 -74.33 8.02 -10.43
C ARG A 834 -75.20 7.69 -9.22
N PHE A 835 -74.65 7.05 -8.17
CA PHE A 835 -75.35 6.74 -6.91
C PHE A 835 -75.76 8.01 -6.14
N PHE A 836 -74.95 9.06 -6.18
CA PHE A 836 -75.28 10.39 -5.63
C PHE A 836 -76.20 11.24 -6.53
N GLY A 837 -76.76 10.67 -7.60
CA GLY A 837 -77.84 11.28 -8.37
C GLY A 837 -77.41 12.20 -9.50
N LEU A 838 -76.23 12.00 -10.10
CA LEU A 838 -75.79 12.69 -11.33
C LEU A 838 -76.19 11.87 -12.58
N PRO A 839 -77.30 12.21 -13.28
CA PRO A 839 -77.79 11.44 -14.43
C PRO A 839 -77.01 11.69 -15.74
N LEU A 840 -75.92 12.46 -15.73
CA LEU A 840 -75.21 12.96 -16.93
C LEU A 840 -73.67 12.86 -16.85
N ALA A 841 -73.11 12.02 -15.97
CA ALA A 841 -71.66 11.78 -15.98
C ALA A 841 -71.26 11.12 -17.33
N PRO A 842 -70.27 11.66 -18.07
CA PRO A 842 -69.75 11.00 -19.27
C PRO A 842 -69.22 9.60 -18.93
N ASP A 843 -69.21 8.70 -19.90
CA ASP A 843 -68.71 7.33 -19.67
C ASP A 843 -67.20 7.33 -19.34
N GLU A 844 -66.46 8.36 -19.76
CA GLU A 844 -65.05 8.59 -19.44
C GLU A 844 -64.86 9.97 -18.79
N LEU A 845 -64.18 10.02 -17.64
CA LEU A 845 -63.82 11.27 -16.95
C LEU A 845 -62.32 11.55 -17.16
N PRO A 846 -61.92 12.71 -17.71
CA PRO A 846 -60.51 13.06 -17.87
C PRO A 846 -59.91 13.46 -16.52
N LEU A 847 -58.96 12.66 -16.02
CA LEU A 847 -58.32 12.83 -14.71
C LEU A 847 -56.80 13.05 -14.88
N TYR A 848 -56.24 13.93 -14.07
CA TYR A 848 -54.82 14.26 -14.06
C TYR A 848 -54.23 14.02 -12.67
N THR A 849 -53.15 13.25 -12.56
CA THR A 849 -52.48 12.93 -11.30
C THR A 849 -51.12 13.64 -11.24
N THR A 850 -50.90 14.42 -10.19
CA THR A 850 -49.59 14.96 -9.83
C THR A 850 -49.07 14.21 -8.62
N ARG A 851 -47.97 13.48 -8.78
CA ARG A 851 -47.23 12.86 -7.68
C ARG A 851 -45.99 13.68 -7.38
N ARG A 852 -45.70 13.91 -6.11
CA ARG A 852 -44.45 14.50 -5.66
C ARG A 852 -43.81 13.61 -4.61
N ASP A 853 -42.57 13.21 -4.87
CA ASP A 853 -41.78 12.38 -3.99
C ASP A 853 -40.58 13.18 -3.49
N THR A 854 -40.44 13.30 -2.17
CA THR A 854 -39.25 13.87 -1.55
C THR A 854 -38.63 12.85 -0.61
N THR A 855 -37.37 12.51 -0.84
CA THR A 855 -36.63 11.55 -0.02
C THR A 855 -35.37 12.20 0.52
N ARG A 856 -35.16 12.17 1.84
CA ARG A 856 -33.92 12.56 2.50
C ARG A 856 -33.32 11.35 3.18
N LEU A 857 -32.03 11.13 2.92
CA LEU A 857 -31.23 10.12 3.57
C LEU A 857 -30.09 10.80 4.32
N THR A 858 -29.99 10.55 5.62
CA THR A 858 -28.84 10.98 6.43
C THR A 858 -28.20 9.74 7.05
N SER A 859 -26.89 9.58 6.86
CA SER A 859 -26.12 8.50 7.49
C SER A 859 -24.91 9.09 8.20
N ALA A 860 -24.64 8.66 9.42
CA ALA A 860 -23.49 9.12 10.17
C ALA A 860 -22.92 7.99 11.02
N GLY A 861 -21.62 8.04 11.29
CA GLY A 861 -21.01 7.04 12.14
C GLY A 861 -19.67 7.43 12.72
N LEU A 862 -19.34 6.78 13.83
CA LEU A 862 -18.06 6.85 14.52
C LEU A 862 -17.54 5.44 14.72
N GLY A 863 -16.36 5.17 14.19
CA GLY A 863 -15.66 3.90 14.32
C GLY A 863 -14.32 4.06 15.04
N TRP A 864 -13.94 3.03 15.80
CA TRP A 864 -12.65 2.90 16.46
C TRP A 864 -12.09 1.50 16.19
N SER A 865 -10.79 1.42 15.90
CA SER A 865 -10.06 0.17 15.74
C SER A 865 -8.84 0.17 16.65
N HIS A 866 -8.58 -0.96 17.30
CA HIS A 866 -7.42 -1.18 18.17
C HIS A 866 -6.68 -2.46 17.78
N THR A 867 -5.38 -2.37 17.59
CA THR A 867 -4.51 -3.52 17.30
C THR A 867 -3.78 -3.96 18.56
N PHE A 868 -4.06 -5.16 19.07
CA PHE A 868 -3.40 -5.68 20.29
C PHE A 868 -2.04 -6.32 20.01
N ALA A 869 -1.91 -6.96 18.84
CA ALA A 869 -0.74 -7.70 18.39
C ALA A 869 -0.85 -7.96 16.87
N TYR A 870 0.18 -8.58 16.30
CA TYR A 870 0.08 -9.14 14.95
C TYR A 870 -1.17 -10.01 14.79
N GLU A 871 -1.97 -9.72 13.75
CA GLU A 871 -3.24 -10.40 13.44
C GLU A 871 -4.24 -10.44 14.62
N ASN A 872 -4.31 -9.38 15.43
CA ASN A 872 -5.28 -9.28 16.54
C ASN A 872 -5.84 -7.85 16.62
N VAL A 873 -7.05 -7.67 16.08
CA VAL A 873 -7.66 -6.36 15.86
C VAL A 873 -9.11 -6.34 16.32
N LEU A 874 -9.44 -5.38 17.19
CA LEU A 874 -10.80 -5.12 17.66
C LEU A 874 -11.34 -3.84 17.02
N ASN A 875 -12.51 -3.92 16.42
CA ASN A 875 -13.25 -2.83 15.80
C ASN A 875 -14.54 -2.58 16.57
N ALA A 876 -14.86 -1.31 16.80
CA ALA A 876 -16.14 -0.88 17.35
C ALA A 876 -16.72 0.25 16.50
N ALA A 877 -18.03 0.31 16.37
CA ALA A 877 -18.70 1.40 15.65
C ALA A 877 -20.05 1.77 16.29
N LEU A 878 -20.38 3.05 16.21
CA LEU A 878 -21.70 3.61 16.46
C LEU A 878 -22.20 4.18 15.13
N LEU A 879 -23.35 3.71 14.67
CA LEU A 879 -23.87 3.94 13.34
C LEU A 879 -25.30 4.45 13.44
N TYR A 880 -25.61 5.45 12.62
CA TYR A 880 -26.89 6.11 12.57
C TYR A 880 -27.34 6.25 11.12
N GLN A 881 -28.62 6.02 10.89
CA GLN A 881 -29.26 6.29 9.60
C GLN A 881 -30.66 6.84 9.81
N GLN A 882 -31.03 7.82 8.99
CA GLN A 882 -32.39 8.32 8.90
C GLN A 882 -32.82 8.40 7.45
N THR A 883 -34.01 7.87 7.17
CA THR A 883 -34.69 8.01 5.89
C THR A 883 -36.01 8.72 6.14
N GLU A 884 -36.16 9.93 5.60
CA GLU A 884 -37.44 10.62 5.52
C GLU A 884 -37.93 10.52 4.07
N ALA A 885 -39.11 9.98 3.84
CA ALA A 885 -39.74 9.92 2.53
C ALA A 885 -41.14 10.50 2.64
N LYS A 886 -41.47 11.44 1.77
CA LYS A 886 -42.82 12.00 1.67
C LYS A 886 -43.29 11.87 0.23
N THR A 887 -44.43 11.24 0.05
CA THR A 887 -45.14 11.11 -1.21
C THR A 887 -46.45 11.85 -1.09
N THR A 888 -46.71 12.78 -2.00
CA THR A 888 -48.01 13.46 -2.11
C THR A 888 -48.59 13.18 -3.49
N ASN A 889 -49.82 12.68 -3.54
CA ASN A 889 -50.55 12.44 -4.78
C ASN A 889 -51.78 13.34 -4.83
N ASP A 890 -51.84 14.20 -5.83
CA ASP A 890 -52.94 15.11 -6.10
C ASP A 890 -53.64 14.67 -7.39
N ILE A 891 -54.94 14.40 -7.34
CA ILE A 891 -55.75 14.06 -8.52
C ILE A 891 -56.70 15.22 -8.84
N HIS A 892 -56.69 15.65 -10.10
CA HIS A 892 -57.43 16.78 -10.64
C HIS A 892 -58.38 16.33 -11.75
N PHE A 893 -59.48 17.06 -11.95
CA PHE A 893 -60.30 16.95 -13.16
C PHE A 893 -59.74 17.87 -14.24
N ASP A 894 -59.75 17.42 -15.50
CA ASP A 894 -59.59 18.33 -16.63
C ASP A 894 -60.90 19.07 -16.92
N TRP A 895 -61.04 20.24 -16.30
CA TRP A 895 -62.24 21.08 -16.42
C TRP A 895 -62.42 21.69 -17.82
N ALA A 896 -61.41 21.61 -18.72
CA ALA A 896 -61.54 22.10 -20.09
C ALA A 896 -62.49 21.22 -20.93
N ASP A 897 -62.56 19.92 -20.63
CA ASP A 897 -63.31 18.91 -21.39
C ASP A 897 -64.62 18.43 -20.73
N VAL A 898 -64.96 18.96 -19.54
CA VAL A 898 -66.23 18.65 -18.83
C VAL A 898 -67.04 19.94 -18.52
N PRO A 899 -67.76 20.52 -19.51
CA PRO A 899 -68.40 21.84 -19.37
C PRO A 899 -69.60 21.87 -18.39
N LEU A 900 -70.09 20.70 -17.96
CA LEU A 900 -71.36 20.55 -17.27
C LEU A 900 -71.29 20.81 -15.75
N LEU A 901 -70.07 20.82 -15.17
CA LEU A 901 -69.85 20.90 -13.72
C LEU A 901 -69.24 22.25 -13.25
N GLY A 902 -68.97 23.20 -14.15
CA GLY A 902 -68.53 24.55 -13.80
C GLY A 902 -67.66 25.17 -14.91
N GLY A 903 -68.05 26.37 -15.38
CA GLY A 903 -67.40 27.03 -16.54
C GLY A 903 -65.96 27.52 -16.30
N PRO A 904 -65.30 28.03 -17.36
CA PRO A 904 -63.87 28.34 -17.36
C PRO A 904 -63.54 29.47 -16.38
N GLY A 905 -62.63 29.21 -15.43
CA GLY A 905 -61.98 30.24 -14.60
C GLY A 905 -62.04 30.12 -13.07
N ARG A 906 -62.03 28.92 -12.47
CA ARG A 906 -61.78 28.74 -11.02
C ARG A 906 -60.45 28.05 -10.77
N ASP A 907 -59.79 28.38 -9.65
CA ASP A 907 -58.58 27.69 -9.16
C ASP A 907 -58.81 26.17 -9.20
N ILE A 908 -57.97 25.47 -9.97
CA ILE A 908 -58.00 24.01 -10.11
C ILE A 908 -57.44 23.42 -8.82
N ARG A 909 -58.31 23.12 -7.86
CA ARG A 909 -57.92 22.39 -6.65
C ARG A 909 -58.04 20.88 -6.90
N PRO A 910 -57.16 20.04 -6.33
CA PRO A 910 -57.25 18.59 -6.48
C PRO A 910 -58.51 18.08 -5.80
N PHE A 911 -59.31 17.27 -6.50
CA PHE A 911 -60.51 16.69 -5.91
C PHE A 911 -60.18 15.55 -4.95
N LEU A 912 -59.02 14.90 -5.12
CA LEU A 912 -58.47 13.93 -4.19
C LEU A 912 -57.00 14.24 -3.96
N GLN A 913 -56.60 14.31 -2.69
CA GLN A 913 -55.22 14.45 -2.26
C GLN A 913 -54.89 13.35 -1.25
N THR A 914 -53.80 12.64 -1.45
CA THR A 914 -53.22 11.74 -0.46
C THR A 914 -51.78 12.15 -0.16
N SER A 915 -51.37 12.04 1.11
CA SER A 915 -49.98 12.23 1.52
C SER A 915 -49.57 11.08 2.41
N ASP A 916 -48.40 10.53 2.17
CA ASP A 916 -47.79 9.47 2.97
C ASP A 916 -46.38 9.94 3.35
N GLU A 917 -46.17 10.15 4.65
CA GLU A 917 -44.88 10.54 5.21
C GLU A 917 -44.32 9.38 6.03
N ASN A 918 -43.15 8.88 5.63
CA ASN A 918 -42.42 7.83 6.31
C ASN A 918 -41.13 8.43 6.89
N ASP A 919 -40.92 8.34 8.19
CA ASP A 919 -39.64 8.69 8.85
C ASP A 919 -39.11 7.45 9.56
N SER A 920 -37.90 7.03 9.21
CA SER A 920 -37.26 5.85 9.77
C SER A 920 -35.87 6.18 10.28
N LYS A 921 -35.59 5.90 11.55
CA LYS A 921 -34.33 6.19 12.25
C LYS A 921 -33.76 4.93 12.86
N ALA A 922 -32.56 4.54 12.44
CA ALA A 922 -31.85 3.39 12.94
C ALA A 922 -30.62 3.82 13.74
N TYR A 923 -30.41 3.19 14.89
CA TYR A 923 -29.24 3.37 15.75
C TYR A 923 -28.63 2.01 16.02
N ILE A 924 -27.38 1.77 15.60
CA ILE A 924 -26.69 0.50 15.76
C ILE A 924 -25.34 0.73 16.45
N ALA A 925 -25.05 -0.06 17.47
CA ALA A 925 -23.71 -0.24 18.02
C ALA A 925 -23.17 -1.60 17.59
N ALA A 926 -21.94 -1.64 17.10
CA ALA A 926 -21.29 -2.84 16.61
C ALA A 926 -19.93 -3.05 17.28
N LEU A 927 -19.59 -4.30 17.57
CA LEU A 927 -18.28 -4.75 18.04
C LEU A 927 -17.86 -5.98 17.24
N SER A 928 -16.67 -5.95 16.66
CA SER A 928 -16.12 -7.00 15.80
C SER A 928 -14.66 -7.25 16.17
N HIS A 929 -14.28 -8.52 16.34
CA HIS A 929 -12.91 -8.91 16.68
C HIS A 929 -12.38 -9.89 15.65
N ILE A 930 -11.17 -9.63 15.17
CA ILE A 930 -10.46 -10.44 14.18
C ILE A 930 -9.17 -10.95 14.82
N ILE A 931 -9.00 -12.28 14.86
CA ILE A 931 -7.80 -12.94 15.42
C ILE A 931 -7.27 -14.00 14.46
N GLY A 932 -5.99 -13.92 14.11
CA GLY A 932 -5.24 -14.92 13.37
C GLY A 932 -4.54 -15.90 14.31
N ASP A 933 -4.58 -17.18 13.96
CA ASP A 933 -3.84 -18.26 14.61
C ASP A 933 -3.35 -19.25 13.54
N GLY A 934 -2.19 -18.94 12.95
CA GLY A 934 -1.61 -19.74 11.87
C GLY A 934 -2.49 -19.78 10.63
N SER A 935 -3.05 -20.94 10.32
CA SER A 935 -3.92 -21.13 9.14
C SER A 935 -5.39 -20.77 9.39
N LEU A 936 -5.73 -20.30 10.59
CA LEU A 936 -7.11 -19.98 10.99
C LEU A 936 -7.23 -18.49 11.27
N THR A 937 -8.27 -17.85 10.72
CA THR A 937 -8.68 -16.50 11.09
C THR A 937 -10.10 -16.53 11.63
N TRP A 938 -10.25 -16.11 12.88
CA TRP A 938 -11.54 -15.97 13.55
C TRP A 938 -12.04 -14.54 13.42
N ARG A 939 -13.27 -14.37 12.93
CA ARG A 939 -14.01 -13.11 12.90
C ARG A 939 -15.31 -13.29 13.66
N TYR A 940 -15.49 -12.57 14.75
CA TYR A 940 -16.74 -12.68 15.51
C TYR A 940 -17.14 -11.32 16.07
N GLY A 941 -18.44 -11.15 16.24
CA GLY A 941 -18.96 -9.85 16.66
C GLY A 941 -20.41 -9.88 17.09
N ILE A 942 -20.82 -8.76 17.65
CA ILE A 942 -22.18 -8.48 18.07
C ILE A 942 -22.58 -7.09 17.58
N GLU A 943 -23.81 -6.96 17.12
CA GLU A 943 -24.44 -5.71 16.74
C GLU A 943 -25.77 -5.61 17.48
N GLY A 944 -26.08 -4.43 18.00
CA GLY A 944 -27.30 -4.21 18.78
C GLY A 944 -27.80 -2.79 18.63
N GLY A 945 -29.11 -2.62 18.61
CA GLY A 945 -29.72 -1.32 18.40
C GLY A 945 -31.22 -1.37 18.21
N TRP A 946 -31.77 -0.32 17.61
CA TRP A 946 -33.20 -0.23 17.32
C TRP A 946 -33.48 0.63 16.10
N LEU A 947 -34.62 0.38 15.48
CA LEU A 947 -35.21 1.13 14.38
C LEU A 947 -36.52 1.74 14.90
N ASP A 948 -36.62 3.06 14.84
CA ASP A 948 -37.86 3.80 15.05
C ASP A 948 -38.42 4.16 13.68
N ALA A 949 -39.62 3.72 13.37
CA ALA A 949 -40.32 4.08 12.14
C ALA A 949 -41.64 4.74 12.51
N SER A 950 -41.95 5.88 11.90
CA SER A 950 -43.28 6.48 11.90
C SER A 950 -43.79 6.58 10.48
N ARG A 951 -45.09 6.34 10.32
CA ARG A 951 -45.81 6.53 9.06
C ARG A 951 -47.04 7.38 9.32
N GLU A 952 -47.12 8.53 8.68
CA GLU A 952 -48.25 9.44 8.75
C GLU A 952 -48.97 9.46 7.39
N THR A 953 -50.20 8.98 7.37
CA THR A 953 -51.03 8.99 6.16
C THR A 953 -52.16 10.00 6.28
N TYR A 954 -52.33 10.79 5.24
CA TYR A 954 -53.37 11.81 5.12
C TYR A 954 -54.17 11.60 3.84
N PHE A 955 -55.48 11.79 3.93
CA PHE A 955 -56.42 11.66 2.82
C PHE A 955 -57.42 12.83 2.83
N HIS A 956 -57.58 13.49 1.70
CA HIS A 956 -58.54 14.57 1.55
C HIS A 956 -59.27 14.49 0.22
N LEU A 957 -60.59 14.39 0.28
CA LEU A 957 -61.50 14.46 -0.86
C LEU A 957 -62.24 15.80 -0.79
N GLU A 958 -62.09 16.65 -1.80
CA GLU A 958 -62.72 17.97 -1.86
C GLU A 958 -64.20 17.89 -2.30
N ASP A 959 -65.01 18.89 -1.95
CA ASP A 959 -66.43 19.00 -2.33
C ASP A 959 -66.62 18.98 -3.86
N VAL A 960 -66.92 17.81 -4.44
CA VAL A 960 -67.14 17.65 -5.89
C VAL A 960 -68.36 18.46 -6.36
N ILE A 961 -69.39 18.60 -5.51
CA ILE A 961 -70.57 19.45 -5.74
C ILE A 961 -70.97 20.17 -4.44
N PRO A 962 -70.81 21.51 -4.34
CA PRO A 962 -71.12 22.27 -3.14
C PRO A 962 -72.56 22.05 -2.65
N GLY A 963 -72.72 21.44 -1.48
CA GLY A 963 -74.01 21.19 -0.83
C GLY A 963 -74.76 19.92 -1.26
N LEU A 964 -74.17 19.04 -2.07
CA LEU A 964 -74.76 17.74 -2.45
C LEU A 964 -73.90 16.54 -2.01
N VAL A 965 -72.57 16.67 -2.04
CA VAL A 965 -71.60 15.72 -1.51
C VAL A 965 -70.55 16.53 -0.75
N ASP A 966 -70.61 16.47 0.59
CA ASP A 966 -69.60 17.12 1.44
C ASP A 966 -68.27 16.38 1.31
N GLY A 967 -67.18 17.13 1.26
CA GLY A 967 -65.81 16.63 1.19
C GLY A 967 -65.44 15.81 2.43
N VAL A 968 -64.61 14.80 2.23
CA VAL A 968 -64.20 13.86 3.27
C VAL A 968 -62.72 14.08 3.53
N THR A 969 -62.38 14.52 4.73
CA THR A 969 -60.99 14.53 5.20
C THR A 969 -60.83 13.40 6.20
N ASP A 970 -59.85 12.55 5.97
CA ASP A 970 -59.46 11.49 6.90
C ASP A 970 -57.95 11.60 7.19
N GLY A 971 -57.58 11.52 8.46
CA GLY A 971 -56.21 11.68 8.92
C GLY A 971 -55.78 13.12 9.31
N PRO A 972 -54.50 13.30 9.69
CA PRO A 972 -53.44 12.31 9.60
C PRO A 972 -53.59 11.16 10.61
N THR A 973 -53.40 9.92 10.14
CA THR A 973 -53.24 8.74 11.00
C THR A 973 -51.76 8.41 11.09
N GLU A 974 -51.23 8.47 12.31
CA GLU A 974 -49.83 8.18 12.61
C GLU A 974 -49.70 6.77 13.20
N VAL A 975 -48.81 5.97 12.63
CA VAL A 975 -48.41 4.68 13.17
C VAL A 975 -46.93 4.75 13.49
N GLU A 976 -46.60 4.66 14.78
CA GLU A 976 -45.23 4.51 15.24
C GLU A 976 -44.93 3.02 15.48
N THR A 977 -43.71 2.60 15.17
CA THR A 977 -43.24 1.24 15.36
C THR A 977 -41.78 1.28 15.77
N ARG A 978 -41.44 0.58 16.87
CA ARG A 978 -40.04 0.36 17.27
C ARG A 978 -39.68 -1.11 17.08
N ILE A 979 -38.60 -1.37 16.35
CA ILE A 979 -38.03 -2.70 16.17
C ILE A 979 -36.64 -2.74 16.81
N ASN A 980 -36.45 -3.57 17.82
CA ASN A 980 -35.14 -3.83 18.39
C ASN A 980 -34.36 -4.80 17.48
N ILE A 981 -33.10 -4.48 17.22
CA ILE A 981 -32.21 -5.23 16.33
C ILE A 981 -31.08 -5.83 17.17
N GLY A 982 -30.89 -7.14 17.07
CA GLY A 982 -29.74 -7.85 17.63
C GLY A 982 -29.16 -8.80 16.61
N ARG A 983 -27.84 -8.75 16.41
CA ARG A 983 -27.11 -9.68 15.56
C ARG A 983 -25.86 -10.17 16.27
N ALA A 984 -25.57 -11.45 16.17
CA ALA A 984 -24.29 -12.02 16.61
C ALA A 984 -23.77 -12.94 15.51
N TYR A 985 -22.46 -12.96 15.30
CA TYR A 985 -21.86 -13.82 14.30
C TYR A 985 -20.52 -14.38 14.76
N VAL A 986 -20.22 -15.58 14.26
CA VAL A 986 -18.89 -16.19 14.29
C VAL A 986 -18.60 -16.68 12.89
N ASP A 987 -17.43 -16.34 12.40
CA ASP A 987 -16.90 -16.68 11.10
C ASP A 987 -15.45 -17.17 11.23
N LEU A 988 -15.14 -18.24 10.52
CA LEU A 988 -13.85 -18.90 10.53
C LEU A 988 -13.36 -19.07 9.10
N LEU A 989 -12.35 -18.29 8.73
CA LEU A 989 -11.60 -18.48 7.49
C LEU A 989 -10.44 -19.44 7.76
N HIS A 990 -10.36 -20.52 6.98
CA HIS A 990 -9.39 -21.60 7.12
C HIS A 990 -8.57 -21.76 5.85
N GLU A 991 -7.30 -21.38 5.91
CA GLU A 991 -6.31 -21.57 4.85
C GLU A 991 -5.67 -22.96 4.95
N ILE A 992 -6.38 -23.99 4.49
CA ILE A 992 -5.95 -25.40 4.60
C ILE A 992 -4.60 -25.61 3.87
N THR A 993 -4.48 -25.05 2.67
CA THR A 993 -3.24 -24.95 1.91
C THR A 993 -3.24 -23.63 1.12
N PRO A 994 -2.10 -23.21 0.53
CA PRO A 994 -2.08 -22.00 -0.29
C PRO A 994 -3.03 -22.02 -1.50
N ASN A 995 -3.50 -23.22 -1.90
CA ASN A 995 -4.42 -23.44 -3.03
C ASN A 995 -5.81 -23.93 -2.59
N LEU A 996 -6.11 -24.01 -1.29
CA LEU A 996 -7.38 -24.50 -0.77
C LEU A 996 -7.78 -23.73 0.48
N LYS A 997 -8.86 -22.96 0.38
CA LYS A 997 -9.45 -22.20 1.49
C LYS A 997 -10.87 -22.68 1.74
N ALA A 998 -11.28 -22.68 3.00
CA ALA A 998 -12.67 -22.89 3.39
C ALA A 998 -13.08 -21.77 4.35
N GLU A 999 -14.36 -21.41 4.35
CA GLU A 999 -14.89 -20.41 5.27
C GLU A 999 -16.22 -20.91 5.83
N TYR A 1000 -16.41 -20.75 7.13
CA TYR A 1000 -17.58 -21.22 7.85
C TYR A 1000 -18.09 -20.12 8.75
N ALA A 1001 -19.33 -19.69 8.54
CA ALA A 1001 -19.94 -18.64 9.32
C ALA A 1001 -21.33 -19.05 9.82
N LEU A 1002 -21.69 -18.54 10.99
CA LEU A 1002 -23.03 -18.63 11.54
C LEU A 1002 -23.42 -17.27 12.09
N PHE A 1003 -24.52 -16.75 11.57
CA PHE A 1003 -25.13 -15.51 12.03
C PHE A 1003 -26.42 -15.85 12.76
N GLY A 1004 -26.64 -15.19 13.90
CA GLY A 1004 -27.88 -15.20 14.64
C GLY A 1004 -28.48 -13.81 14.61
N THR A 1005 -29.67 -13.66 14.03
CA THR A 1005 -30.39 -12.39 13.91
C THR A 1005 -31.67 -12.44 14.73
N ARG A 1006 -31.91 -11.39 15.51
CA ARG A 1006 -33.08 -11.18 16.38
C ARG A 1006 -33.68 -9.81 16.06
N LEU A 1007 -34.91 -9.78 15.57
CA LEU A 1007 -35.71 -8.55 15.40
C LEU A 1007 -36.97 -8.67 16.25
N GLU A 1008 -37.22 -7.72 17.15
CA GLU A 1008 -38.35 -7.75 18.08
C GLU A 1008 -39.02 -6.37 18.20
N GLY A 1009 -40.31 -6.27 17.86
CA GLY A 1009 -41.06 -5.01 17.86
C GLY A 1009 -42.54 -5.20 17.53
N ASP A 1010 -43.28 -4.10 17.40
CA ASP A 1010 -44.73 -4.14 17.09
C ASP A 1010 -44.98 -4.85 15.75
N GLY A 1011 -45.47 -6.09 15.83
CA GLY A 1011 -45.76 -6.92 14.66
C GLY A 1011 -44.56 -7.65 14.05
N VAL A 1012 -43.36 -7.58 14.64
CA VAL A 1012 -42.16 -8.27 14.14
C VAL A 1012 -41.53 -9.13 15.25
N ASP A 1013 -41.45 -10.44 15.02
CA ASP A 1013 -40.79 -11.38 15.93
C ASP A 1013 -39.92 -12.39 15.16
N VAL A 1014 -38.74 -11.93 14.72
CA VAL A 1014 -37.80 -12.75 13.96
C VAL A 1014 -36.68 -13.24 14.86
N SER A 1015 -36.47 -14.54 14.87
CA SER A 1015 -35.29 -15.20 15.45
C SER A 1015 -34.77 -16.20 14.43
N ARG A 1016 -33.62 -15.92 13.82
CA ARG A 1016 -33.11 -16.70 12.70
C ARG A 1016 -31.63 -17.02 12.84
N LEU A 1017 -31.30 -18.26 12.46
CA LEU A 1017 -29.94 -18.67 12.18
C LEU A 1017 -29.69 -18.63 10.67
N GLU A 1018 -28.58 -18.04 10.29
CA GLU A 1018 -28.20 -17.80 8.91
C GLU A 1018 -26.81 -18.39 8.67
N PRO A 1019 -26.73 -19.69 8.34
CA PRO A 1019 -25.46 -20.33 8.08
C PRO A 1019 -24.88 -19.84 6.75
N ARG A 1020 -23.56 -19.73 6.71
CA ARG A 1020 -22.79 -19.50 5.49
C ARG A 1020 -21.61 -20.44 5.47
N PHE A 1021 -21.31 -21.03 4.32
CA PHE A 1021 -20.13 -21.85 4.17
C PHE A 1021 -19.63 -21.79 2.73
N GLY A 1022 -18.32 -21.84 2.56
CA GLY A 1022 -17.69 -21.76 1.26
C GLY A 1022 -16.45 -22.64 1.17
N LEU A 1023 -16.12 -23.03 -0.06
CA LEU A 1023 -14.87 -23.68 -0.43
C LEU A 1023 -14.29 -22.98 -1.66
N ALA A 1024 -13.00 -22.65 -1.61
CA ALA A 1024 -12.26 -22.08 -2.72
C ALA A 1024 -11.02 -22.94 -2.98
N TRP A 1025 -10.84 -23.38 -4.22
CA TRP A 1025 -9.81 -24.31 -4.63
C TRP A 1025 -9.15 -23.86 -5.93
N ALA A 1026 -7.81 -23.83 -5.95
CA ALA A 1026 -7.00 -23.62 -7.13
C ALA A 1026 -6.44 -24.96 -7.64
N PRO A 1027 -7.13 -25.64 -8.58
CA PRO A 1027 -6.71 -26.95 -9.10
C PRO A 1027 -5.39 -26.89 -9.90
N THR A 1028 -5.17 -25.75 -10.54
CA THR A 1028 -3.97 -25.41 -11.31
C THR A 1028 -3.67 -23.93 -11.11
N GLN A 1029 -2.45 -23.52 -11.46
CA GLN A 1029 -2.03 -22.14 -11.38
C GLN A 1029 -2.96 -21.23 -12.20
N ASN A 1030 -3.26 -20.05 -11.64
CA ASN A 1030 -4.13 -19.01 -12.18
C ASN A 1030 -5.60 -19.40 -12.45
N HIS A 1031 -6.06 -20.52 -11.89
CA HIS A 1031 -7.46 -20.95 -11.95
C HIS A 1031 -8.00 -21.04 -10.52
N TRP A 1032 -9.20 -20.53 -10.29
CA TRP A 1032 -9.87 -20.61 -8.99
C TRP A 1032 -11.32 -21.05 -9.17
N LEU A 1033 -11.69 -22.09 -8.43
CA LEU A 1033 -13.05 -22.59 -8.30
C LEU A 1033 -13.55 -22.18 -6.92
N ARG A 1034 -14.69 -21.51 -6.84
CA ARG A 1034 -15.35 -21.13 -5.59
C ARG A 1034 -16.77 -21.66 -5.59
N ALA A 1035 -17.19 -22.21 -4.46
CA ALA A 1035 -18.57 -22.63 -4.24
C ALA A 1035 -18.99 -22.22 -2.84
N ALA A 1036 -20.21 -21.74 -2.68
CA ALA A 1036 -20.72 -21.29 -1.40
C ALA A 1036 -22.23 -21.44 -1.25
N PHE A 1037 -22.67 -21.51 -0.01
CA PHE A 1037 -24.05 -21.34 0.40
C PHE A 1037 -24.14 -20.19 1.41
N MET A 1038 -25.16 -19.35 1.28
CA MET A 1038 -25.41 -18.24 2.19
C MET A 1038 -26.91 -18.04 2.41
N ARG A 1039 -27.34 -17.94 3.67
CA ARG A 1039 -28.64 -17.37 4.04
C ARG A 1039 -28.47 -15.91 4.44
N GLN A 1040 -29.35 -15.04 3.96
CA GLN A 1040 -29.32 -13.59 4.26
C GLN A 1040 -30.75 -13.06 4.49
N SER A 1041 -30.99 -12.45 5.65
CA SER A 1041 -32.23 -11.74 5.99
C SER A 1041 -32.19 -10.29 5.54
N ALA A 1042 -33.24 -9.54 5.87
CA ALA A 1042 -33.34 -8.10 5.66
C ALA A 1042 -32.06 -7.33 6.03
N ASP A 1043 -31.61 -6.54 5.07
CA ASP A 1043 -30.68 -5.45 5.30
C ASP A 1043 -31.44 -4.33 6.02
N THR A 1044 -30.91 -3.88 7.15
CA THR A 1044 -31.51 -2.77 7.92
C THR A 1044 -31.17 -1.41 7.30
N GLY A 1045 -30.42 -1.39 6.21
CA GLY A 1045 -29.93 -0.20 5.52
C GLY A 1045 -28.73 0.46 6.21
N VAL A 1046 -28.44 0.09 7.46
CA VAL A 1046 -27.32 0.60 8.27
C VAL A 1046 -26.06 -0.21 7.98
N PRO A 1047 -24.87 0.42 7.90
CA PRO A 1047 -23.62 -0.32 7.71
C PRO A 1047 -23.37 -1.36 8.82
N THR A 1048 -22.57 -2.37 8.51
CA THR A 1048 -22.24 -3.47 9.44
C THR A 1048 -20.73 -3.68 9.54
N LEU A 1049 -20.26 -4.16 10.71
CA LEU A 1049 -18.89 -4.63 10.88
C LEU A 1049 -18.75 -6.14 10.65
N ALA A 1050 -19.84 -6.80 10.24
CA ALA A 1050 -19.85 -8.21 9.94
C ALA A 1050 -19.37 -8.50 8.50
N PRO A 1051 -18.87 -9.72 8.22
CA PRO A 1051 -18.55 -10.14 6.86
C PRO A 1051 -19.77 -10.09 5.93
N ILE A 1052 -19.62 -9.47 4.76
CA ILE A 1052 -20.70 -9.26 3.79
C ILE A 1052 -20.81 -10.36 2.70
N GLY A 1053 -19.86 -11.28 2.67
CA GLY A 1053 -19.78 -12.37 1.70
C GLY A 1053 -18.98 -13.54 2.28
N ILE A 1054 -18.73 -14.56 1.45
CA ILE A 1054 -17.99 -15.77 1.83
C ILE A 1054 -16.99 -16.12 0.73
N LEU A 1055 -15.70 -16.19 1.04
CA LEU A 1055 -14.59 -16.41 0.10
C LEU A 1055 -14.63 -15.45 -1.11
N GLY A 1056 -15.05 -14.21 -0.89
CA GLY A 1056 -15.23 -13.19 -1.92
C GLY A 1056 -16.56 -13.29 -2.67
N LEU A 1057 -17.33 -14.37 -2.57
CA LEU A 1057 -18.65 -14.49 -3.21
C LEU A 1057 -19.68 -13.61 -2.50
N GLN A 1058 -20.44 -12.84 -3.29
CA GLN A 1058 -21.57 -12.04 -2.84
C GLN A 1058 -22.83 -12.45 -3.63
N ALA A 1059 -23.98 -12.50 -2.95
CA ALA A 1059 -25.25 -12.82 -3.59
C ALA A 1059 -25.74 -11.68 -4.51
N ASN A 1060 -26.56 -12.01 -5.51
CA ASN A 1060 -27.33 -11.00 -6.23
C ASN A 1060 -28.34 -10.33 -5.28
N GLN A 1061 -28.63 -9.06 -5.52
CA GLN A 1061 -29.40 -8.22 -4.61
C GLN A 1061 -30.90 -8.31 -4.86
N PHE A 1062 -31.66 -8.46 -3.78
CA PHE A 1062 -33.12 -8.49 -3.74
C PHE A 1062 -33.62 -7.69 -2.54
N SER A 1063 -34.73 -6.97 -2.70
CA SER A 1063 -35.41 -6.33 -1.57
C SER A 1063 -36.20 -7.39 -0.81
N VAL A 1064 -35.87 -7.59 0.48
CA VAL A 1064 -36.59 -8.53 1.35
C VAL A 1064 -37.24 -7.80 2.52
N GLY A 1065 -38.44 -8.23 2.90
CA GLY A 1065 -39.15 -7.71 4.06
C GLY A 1065 -38.43 -8.07 5.36
N THR A 1066 -38.81 -7.44 6.48
CA THR A 1066 -38.23 -7.68 7.81
C THR A 1066 -38.28 -9.14 8.24
N GLU A 1067 -39.30 -9.88 7.82
CA GLU A 1067 -39.46 -11.31 8.06
C GLU A 1067 -38.88 -12.20 6.93
N GLY A 1068 -38.45 -11.61 5.82
CA GLY A 1068 -37.94 -12.33 4.65
C GLY A 1068 -36.49 -12.76 4.74
N TYR A 1069 -36.08 -13.65 3.84
CA TYR A 1069 -34.69 -14.07 3.65
C TYR A 1069 -34.45 -14.64 2.26
N VAL A 1070 -33.19 -14.70 1.87
CA VAL A 1070 -32.71 -15.33 0.64
C VAL A 1070 -31.74 -16.45 0.99
N ASP A 1071 -31.95 -17.64 0.40
CA ASP A 1071 -31.00 -18.72 0.39
C ASP A 1071 -30.28 -18.75 -0.97
N THR A 1072 -28.96 -18.55 -0.96
CA THR A 1072 -28.14 -18.48 -2.17
C THR A 1072 -27.15 -19.64 -2.21
N ALA A 1073 -27.16 -20.42 -3.29
CA ALA A 1073 -26.07 -21.32 -3.66
C ALA A 1073 -25.31 -20.72 -4.85
N ALA A 1074 -24.03 -20.40 -4.66
CA ALA A 1074 -23.19 -19.72 -5.64
C ALA A 1074 -22.00 -20.57 -6.06
N PHE A 1075 -21.65 -20.52 -7.33
CA PHE A 1075 -20.47 -21.13 -7.93
C PHE A 1075 -19.77 -20.12 -8.85
N GLN A 1076 -18.44 -20.08 -8.80
CA GLN A 1076 -17.62 -19.25 -9.68
C GLN A 1076 -16.37 -20.01 -10.12
N TRP A 1077 -16.05 -19.97 -11.40
CA TRP A 1077 -14.78 -20.44 -11.96
C TRP A 1077 -14.09 -19.32 -12.70
N ASP A 1078 -13.00 -18.83 -12.14
CA ASP A 1078 -12.10 -17.89 -12.80
C ASP A 1078 -10.91 -18.63 -13.39
N ALA A 1079 -10.56 -18.34 -14.63
CA ALA A 1079 -9.49 -18.98 -15.36
C ALA A 1079 -8.70 -17.98 -16.20
N GLU A 1080 -7.44 -17.76 -15.84
CA GLU A 1080 -6.47 -17.13 -16.72
C GLU A 1080 -5.85 -18.21 -17.63
N TRP A 1081 -6.02 -18.05 -18.93
CA TRP A 1081 -5.54 -19.00 -19.93
C TRP A 1081 -4.18 -18.60 -20.51
N THR A 1082 -3.97 -17.29 -20.67
CA THR A 1082 -2.73 -16.68 -21.14
C THR A 1082 -2.52 -15.33 -20.45
N ASP A 1083 -1.36 -14.71 -20.64
CA ASP A 1083 -1.05 -13.35 -20.18
C ASP A 1083 -1.96 -12.26 -20.77
N ARG A 1084 -2.83 -12.61 -21.75
CA ARG A 1084 -3.75 -11.73 -22.45
C ARG A 1084 -5.21 -12.21 -22.51
N PHE A 1085 -5.55 -13.36 -21.92
CA PHE A 1085 -6.89 -13.94 -22.03
C PHE A 1085 -7.35 -14.58 -20.72
N PHE A 1086 -8.51 -14.13 -20.25
CA PHE A 1086 -9.14 -14.55 -19.01
C PHE A 1086 -10.63 -14.83 -19.22
N THR A 1087 -11.17 -15.80 -18.49
CA THR A 1087 -12.61 -16.07 -18.46
C THR A 1087 -13.11 -16.24 -17.02
N SER A 1088 -14.35 -15.82 -16.76
CA SER A 1088 -15.06 -16.11 -15.52
C SER A 1088 -16.41 -16.75 -15.84
N VAL A 1089 -16.75 -17.83 -15.15
CA VAL A 1089 -18.06 -18.49 -15.23
C VAL A 1089 -18.71 -18.41 -13.86
N GLU A 1090 -19.87 -17.78 -13.78
CA GLU A 1090 -20.62 -17.57 -12.55
C GLU A 1090 -21.97 -18.28 -12.63
N TYR A 1091 -22.41 -18.90 -11.54
CA TYR A 1091 -23.75 -19.47 -11.39
C TYR A 1091 -24.28 -19.19 -9.99
N GLN A 1092 -25.52 -18.72 -9.87
CA GLN A 1092 -26.23 -18.57 -8.61
C GLN A 1092 -27.64 -19.11 -8.72
N HIS A 1093 -28.03 -19.93 -7.75
CA HIS A 1093 -29.41 -20.30 -7.48
C HIS A 1093 -29.86 -19.60 -6.20
N GLN A 1094 -30.97 -18.88 -6.24
CA GLN A 1094 -31.51 -18.15 -5.09
C GLN A 1094 -32.98 -18.48 -4.87
N GLU A 1095 -33.32 -18.93 -3.65
CA GLU A 1095 -34.70 -19.05 -3.18
C GLU A 1095 -35.03 -17.81 -2.34
N LEU A 1096 -36.09 -17.11 -2.74
CA LEU A 1096 -36.54 -15.85 -2.16
C LEU A 1096 -37.77 -16.10 -1.28
N HIS A 1097 -37.76 -15.57 -0.07
CA HIS A 1097 -38.85 -15.66 0.90
C HIS A 1097 -39.22 -14.26 1.40
N ASP A 1098 -40.51 -13.93 1.35
CA ASP A 1098 -41.10 -12.64 1.75
C ASP A 1098 -40.29 -11.43 1.22
N PHE A 1099 -40.26 -11.32 -0.10
CA PHE A 1099 -39.48 -10.32 -0.84
C PHE A 1099 -40.40 -9.34 -1.58
N SER A 1100 -39.84 -8.27 -2.13
CA SER A 1100 -40.59 -7.31 -2.92
C SER A 1100 -39.86 -6.90 -4.19
N ILE A 1101 -40.63 -6.62 -5.24
CA ILE A 1101 -40.15 -6.08 -6.51
C ILE A 1101 -40.63 -4.65 -6.62
N GLY A 1102 -39.72 -3.68 -6.77
CA GLY A 1102 -40.10 -2.29 -7.03
C GLY A 1102 -40.81 -2.17 -8.39
N LEU A 1103 -41.89 -1.41 -8.45
CA LEU A 1103 -42.61 -1.17 -9.71
C LEU A 1103 -42.21 0.20 -10.28
N PRO A 1104 -41.81 0.30 -11.57
CA PRO A 1104 -41.55 1.59 -12.21
C PRO A 1104 -42.85 2.37 -12.39
N LEU A 1105 -42.84 3.66 -12.00
CA LEU A 1105 -43.87 4.67 -12.31
C LEU A 1105 -45.33 4.18 -12.23
N ILE A 1106 -45.96 4.32 -11.06
CA ILE A 1106 -47.41 4.20 -10.74
C ILE A 1106 -48.22 3.22 -11.63
N ALA A 1107 -48.24 1.93 -11.25
CA ALA A 1107 -49.38 1.07 -11.53
C ALA A 1107 -50.45 1.30 -10.44
N LEU A 1108 -51.34 2.30 -10.65
CA LEU A 1108 -52.48 2.65 -9.77
C LEU A 1108 -52.11 3.21 -8.35
N PRO A 1109 -52.99 3.99 -7.68
CA PRO A 1109 -52.61 4.86 -6.55
C PRO A 1109 -52.34 4.17 -5.19
N ALA A 1110 -52.00 2.87 -5.15
CA ALA A 1110 -51.93 2.12 -3.89
C ALA A 1110 -50.63 1.35 -3.61
N PHE A 1111 -49.77 1.04 -4.60
CA PHE A 1111 -48.61 0.17 -4.38
C PHE A 1111 -47.37 0.56 -5.20
N ASP A 1112 -46.26 0.90 -4.52
CA ASP A 1112 -44.96 1.22 -5.13
C ASP A 1112 -44.05 -0.02 -5.30
N SER A 1113 -44.48 -1.17 -4.80
CA SER A 1113 -43.79 -2.44 -4.93
C SER A 1113 -44.79 -3.59 -4.94
N LEU A 1114 -44.40 -4.69 -5.58
CA LEU A 1114 -45.11 -5.97 -5.58
C LEU A 1114 -44.52 -6.86 -4.48
N PRO A 1115 -45.18 -7.00 -3.32
CA PRO A 1115 -44.77 -7.95 -2.29
C PRO A 1115 -45.10 -9.39 -2.74
N LEU A 1116 -44.15 -10.30 -2.53
CA LEU A 1116 -44.23 -11.70 -2.92
C LEU A 1116 -43.75 -12.59 -1.77
N SER A 1117 -44.54 -13.59 -1.40
CA SER A 1117 -44.19 -14.54 -0.34
C SER A 1117 -43.09 -15.51 -0.75
N ARG A 1118 -43.00 -15.89 -2.03
CA ARG A 1118 -41.98 -16.84 -2.51
C ARG A 1118 -41.64 -16.70 -3.99
N GLY A 1119 -40.35 -16.89 -4.31
CA GLY A 1119 -39.85 -16.94 -5.69
C GLY A 1119 -38.50 -17.64 -5.78
N SER A 1120 -38.02 -17.89 -6.99
CA SER A 1120 -36.65 -18.36 -7.21
C SER A 1120 -36.04 -17.78 -8.47
N ILE A 1121 -34.71 -17.74 -8.50
CA ILE A 1121 -33.94 -17.34 -9.68
C ILE A 1121 -32.69 -18.22 -9.83
N ASP A 1122 -32.41 -18.61 -11.06
CA ASP A 1122 -31.19 -19.25 -11.52
C ASP A 1122 -30.49 -18.32 -12.51
N ARG A 1123 -29.30 -17.82 -12.15
CA ARG A 1123 -28.48 -16.97 -13.03
C ARG A 1123 -27.19 -17.69 -13.37
N ALA A 1124 -26.89 -17.85 -14.65
CA ALA A 1124 -25.60 -18.31 -15.16
C ALA A 1124 -24.99 -17.24 -16.06
N ALA A 1125 -23.72 -16.87 -15.84
CA ALA A 1125 -23.02 -15.89 -16.64
C ALA A 1125 -21.63 -16.38 -17.05
N VAL A 1126 -21.20 -16.00 -18.25
CA VAL A 1126 -19.85 -16.23 -18.77
C VAL A 1126 -19.28 -14.90 -19.23
N THR A 1127 -18.13 -14.53 -18.68
CA THR A 1127 -17.37 -13.34 -19.05
C THR A 1127 -16.03 -13.73 -19.65
N ALA A 1128 -15.61 -13.06 -20.71
CA ALA A 1128 -14.33 -13.21 -21.38
C ALA A 1128 -13.64 -11.84 -21.51
N ASN A 1129 -12.41 -11.75 -21.00
CA ASN A 1129 -11.57 -10.55 -21.05
C ASN A 1129 -10.33 -10.83 -21.90
N VAL A 1130 -10.06 -9.94 -22.86
CA VAL A 1130 -8.91 -10.04 -23.78
C VAL A 1130 -8.13 -8.74 -23.79
N ALA A 1131 -6.84 -8.79 -23.45
CA ALA A 1131 -5.91 -7.67 -23.63
C ALA A 1131 -5.34 -7.72 -25.07
N LEU A 1132 -5.89 -6.90 -25.97
CA LEU A 1132 -5.52 -6.88 -27.39
C LEU A 1132 -4.18 -6.18 -27.64
N GLY A 1133 -3.73 -5.34 -26.71
CA GLY A 1133 -2.51 -4.53 -26.79
C GLY A 1133 -2.72 -3.22 -27.54
N ASN A 1134 -1.70 -2.37 -27.53
CA ASN A 1134 -1.76 -0.96 -27.94
C ASN A 1134 -2.88 -0.18 -27.23
N GLY A 1135 -3.08 -0.49 -25.95
CA GLY A 1135 -4.10 0.15 -25.13
C GLY A 1135 -5.52 -0.40 -25.28
N PHE A 1136 -5.77 -1.38 -26.15
CA PHE A 1136 -7.10 -1.97 -26.34
C PHE A 1136 -7.37 -3.17 -25.41
N GLY A 1137 -8.50 -3.12 -24.70
CA GLY A 1137 -9.09 -4.22 -23.95
C GLY A 1137 -10.50 -4.54 -24.46
N LEU A 1138 -10.82 -5.82 -24.61
CA LEU A 1138 -12.13 -6.32 -25.00
C LEU A 1138 -12.72 -7.14 -23.86
N SER A 1139 -13.91 -6.75 -23.41
CA SER A 1139 -14.72 -7.50 -22.44
C SER A 1139 -16.00 -7.97 -23.11
N ALA A 1140 -16.38 -9.23 -22.89
CA ALA A 1140 -17.64 -9.78 -23.39
C ALA A 1140 -18.30 -10.64 -22.31
N THR A 1141 -19.55 -10.33 -21.96
CA THR A 1141 -20.32 -11.07 -20.98
C THR A 1141 -21.65 -11.52 -21.59
N TYR A 1142 -22.04 -12.76 -21.31
CA TYR A 1142 -23.36 -13.29 -21.59
C TYR A 1142 -23.95 -13.85 -20.30
N ALA A 1143 -25.21 -13.50 -20.01
CA ALA A 1143 -25.92 -13.99 -18.84
C ALA A 1143 -27.28 -14.56 -19.25
N TYR A 1144 -27.58 -15.75 -18.71
CA TYR A 1144 -28.86 -16.42 -18.79
C TYR A 1144 -29.51 -16.39 -17.40
N MET A 1145 -30.78 -16.00 -17.33
CA MET A 1145 -31.56 -15.97 -16.09
C MET A 1145 -32.88 -16.71 -16.29
N ASP A 1146 -33.21 -17.57 -15.34
CA ASP A 1146 -34.51 -18.23 -15.27
C ASP A 1146 -35.11 -17.93 -13.90
N SER A 1147 -36.34 -17.44 -13.86
CA SER A 1147 -36.99 -17.07 -12.61
C SER A 1147 -38.40 -17.66 -12.54
N GLU A 1148 -38.86 -17.92 -11.32
CA GLU A 1148 -40.17 -18.51 -11.07
C GLU A 1148 -40.87 -17.74 -9.94
N ASN A 1149 -42.08 -17.26 -10.20
CA ASN A 1149 -42.99 -16.76 -9.19
C ASN A 1149 -43.67 -17.95 -8.49
N LYS A 1150 -43.39 -18.13 -7.20
CA LYS A 1150 -43.92 -19.23 -6.38
C LYS A 1150 -44.98 -18.75 -5.39
N ASP A 1151 -45.50 -17.53 -5.55
CA ASP A 1151 -46.55 -16.99 -4.70
C ASP A 1151 -47.96 -17.31 -5.24
N PRO A 1152 -48.72 -18.21 -4.61
CA PRO A 1152 -50.05 -18.60 -5.07
C PRO A 1152 -51.08 -17.46 -4.96
N GLY A 1153 -50.76 -16.35 -4.29
CA GLY A 1153 -51.59 -15.16 -4.16
C GLY A 1153 -51.52 -14.19 -5.35
N THR A 1154 -50.62 -14.43 -6.31
CA THR A 1154 -50.40 -13.55 -7.47
C THR A 1154 -50.99 -14.08 -8.76
N PHE A 1155 -51.18 -13.19 -9.75
CA PHE A 1155 -51.80 -13.57 -11.03
C PHE A 1155 -50.86 -14.42 -11.88
N ASN A 1156 -49.55 -14.14 -11.85
CA ASN A 1156 -48.53 -14.88 -12.58
C ASN A 1156 -47.92 -16.04 -11.78
N TYR A 1157 -48.68 -16.68 -10.88
CA TYR A 1157 -48.20 -17.85 -10.13
C TYR A 1157 -47.74 -18.98 -11.07
N GLY A 1158 -46.49 -19.44 -10.89
CA GLY A 1158 -45.81 -20.42 -11.75
C GLY A 1158 -45.22 -19.84 -13.04
N GLY A 1159 -45.39 -18.53 -13.29
CA GLY A 1159 -44.72 -17.79 -14.36
C GLY A 1159 -43.38 -17.21 -13.93
N ASN A 1160 -42.80 -16.30 -14.72
CA ASN A 1160 -41.52 -15.68 -14.37
C ASN A 1160 -41.72 -14.51 -13.38
N LEU A 1161 -40.66 -14.12 -12.69
CA LEU A 1161 -40.66 -12.86 -11.96
C LEU A 1161 -40.61 -11.68 -12.96
N PRO A 1162 -41.38 -10.60 -12.73
CA PRO A 1162 -41.35 -9.41 -13.59
C PRO A 1162 -39.96 -8.77 -13.67
N TYR A 1163 -39.68 -8.12 -14.80
CA TYR A 1163 -38.50 -7.35 -15.15
C TYR A 1163 -37.18 -8.12 -15.26
N ILE A 1164 -37.21 -9.44 -15.23
CA ILE A 1164 -36.00 -10.28 -15.35
C ILE A 1164 -35.90 -10.84 -16.77
N PRO A 1165 -34.92 -10.40 -17.59
CA PRO A 1165 -34.74 -10.91 -18.94
C PRO A 1165 -34.09 -12.29 -18.94
N LYS A 1166 -34.57 -13.17 -19.82
CA LYS A 1166 -34.01 -14.53 -19.93
C LYS A 1166 -32.57 -14.55 -20.44
N ASN A 1167 -32.25 -13.66 -21.38
CA ASN A 1167 -30.93 -13.54 -21.97
C ASN A 1167 -30.50 -12.09 -21.91
N SER A 1168 -29.25 -11.86 -21.56
CA SER A 1168 -28.65 -10.54 -21.61
C SER A 1168 -27.16 -10.66 -21.95
N GLY A 1169 -26.58 -9.61 -22.52
CA GLY A 1169 -25.16 -9.61 -22.83
C GLY A 1169 -24.58 -8.23 -23.03
N GLN A 1170 -23.26 -8.15 -22.94
CA GLN A 1170 -22.49 -6.94 -23.24
C GLN A 1170 -21.22 -7.32 -23.99
N VAL A 1171 -20.86 -6.52 -24.99
CA VAL A 1171 -19.51 -6.52 -25.58
C VAL A 1171 -18.98 -5.10 -25.50
N ALA A 1172 -17.91 -4.89 -24.75
CA ALA A 1172 -17.29 -3.61 -24.51
C ALA A 1172 -15.85 -3.58 -25.01
N LEU A 1173 -15.52 -2.59 -25.83
CA LEU A 1173 -14.16 -2.29 -26.27
C LEU A 1173 -13.69 -1.02 -25.57
N THR A 1174 -12.62 -1.13 -24.79
CA THR A 1174 -11.98 0.01 -24.12
C THR A 1174 -10.63 0.28 -24.74
N TRP A 1175 -10.33 1.55 -25.01
CA TRP A 1175 -9.05 2.03 -25.50
C TRP A 1175 -8.49 3.07 -24.54
N VAL A 1176 -7.25 2.85 -24.11
CA VAL A 1176 -6.51 3.75 -23.23
C VAL A 1176 -5.21 4.13 -23.92
N ASN A 1177 -4.81 5.40 -23.85
CA ASN A 1177 -3.53 5.83 -24.43
C ASN A 1177 -2.76 6.82 -23.55
N GLU A 1178 -1.46 6.95 -23.82
CA GLU A 1178 -0.55 7.87 -23.13
C GLU A 1178 -0.85 9.36 -23.33
N ALA A 1179 -1.80 9.71 -24.21
CA ALA A 1179 -2.35 11.07 -24.29
C ALA A 1179 -3.43 11.33 -23.21
N LYS A 1180 -3.53 10.42 -22.23
CA LYS A 1180 -4.49 10.42 -21.11
C LYS A 1180 -5.94 10.46 -21.60
N VAL A 1181 -6.21 9.65 -22.62
CA VAL A 1181 -7.56 9.38 -23.13
C VAL A 1181 -7.95 7.96 -22.75
N LYS A 1182 -9.13 7.80 -22.16
CA LYS A 1182 -9.81 6.51 -22.00
C LYS A 1182 -11.15 6.60 -22.71
N ALA A 1183 -11.39 5.71 -23.66
CA ALA A 1183 -12.64 5.63 -24.40
C ALA A 1183 -13.18 4.21 -24.35
N THR A 1184 -14.47 4.05 -24.05
CA THR A 1184 -15.15 2.76 -24.05
C THR A 1184 -16.36 2.83 -24.96
N VAL A 1185 -16.58 1.81 -25.78
CA VAL A 1185 -17.83 1.61 -26.52
C VAL A 1185 -18.38 0.24 -26.13
N ALA A 1186 -19.63 0.21 -25.69
CA ALA A 1186 -20.30 -1.00 -25.22
C ALA A 1186 -21.60 -1.23 -25.98
N ALA A 1187 -21.75 -2.41 -26.58
CA ALA A 1187 -23.02 -2.89 -27.11
C ALA A 1187 -23.67 -3.78 -26.06
N ASN A 1188 -24.87 -3.40 -25.60
CA ASN A 1188 -25.64 -4.13 -24.60
C ASN A 1188 -26.87 -4.76 -25.27
N TYR A 1189 -27.22 -5.96 -24.85
CA TYR A 1189 -28.42 -6.65 -25.27
C TYR A 1189 -29.24 -7.03 -24.04
N ILE A 1190 -30.53 -6.68 -24.08
CA ILE A 1190 -31.52 -7.08 -23.10
C ILE A 1190 -32.59 -7.87 -23.85
N GLY A 1191 -32.77 -9.14 -23.46
CA GLY A 1191 -33.77 -10.01 -24.06
C GLY A 1191 -35.19 -9.76 -23.54
N GLU A 1192 -36.14 -10.45 -24.16
CA GLU A 1192 -37.56 -10.46 -23.77
C GLU A 1192 -37.74 -10.78 -22.28
N ARG A 1193 -38.67 -10.07 -21.63
CA ARG A 1193 -38.99 -10.21 -20.20
C ARG A 1193 -40.46 -9.94 -19.91
N ASP A 1194 -40.95 -10.43 -18.77
CA ASP A 1194 -42.28 -10.06 -18.28
C ASP A 1194 -42.20 -8.63 -17.73
N GLY A 1195 -43.11 -7.74 -18.13
CA GLY A 1195 -43.13 -6.33 -17.73
C GLY A 1195 -44.04 -6.03 -16.54
N ASP A 1196 -44.80 -7.02 -16.05
CA ASP A 1196 -45.74 -6.87 -14.95
C ASP A 1196 -46.06 -8.24 -14.32
N ASP A 1197 -46.86 -8.25 -13.24
CA ASP A 1197 -47.37 -9.47 -12.61
C ASP A 1197 -48.50 -10.16 -13.40
N PHE A 1198 -48.84 -9.69 -14.60
CA PHE A 1198 -49.79 -10.35 -15.51
C PHE A 1198 -49.07 -11.20 -16.57
N GLY A 1199 -47.75 -11.12 -16.65
CA GLY A 1199 -46.94 -11.80 -17.65
C GLY A 1199 -46.95 -11.12 -19.02
N THR A 1200 -47.27 -9.82 -19.08
CA THR A 1200 -47.20 -9.03 -20.32
C THR A 1200 -45.76 -8.97 -20.80
N LYS A 1201 -45.50 -9.26 -22.08
CA LYS A 1201 -44.14 -9.31 -22.61
C LYS A 1201 -43.63 -7.93 -23.02
N LEU A 1202 -42.40 -7.63 -22.63
CA LEU A 1202 -41.60 -6.52 -23.17
C LEU A 1202 -40.62 -7.09 -24.19
N ASP A 1203 -40.52 -6.43 -25.34
CA ASP A 1203 -39.63 -6.82 -26.44
C ASP A 1203 -38.15 -6.68 -26.05
N ASP A 1204 -37.30 -7.41 -26.78
CA ASP A 1204 -35.85 -7.30 -26.66
C ASP A 1204 -35.32 -6.02 -27.31
N TYR A 1205 -34.16 -5.55 -26.85
CA TYR A 1205 -33.52 -4.37 -27.43
C TYR A 1205 -31.99 -4.41 -27.33
N TRP A 1206 -31.35 -3.60 -28.17
CA TRP A 1206 -29.92 -3.34 -28.13
C TRP A 1206 -29.65 -1.88 -27.76
N SER A 1207 -28.69 -1.62 -26.88
CA SER A 1207 -28.16 -0.26 -26.70
C SER A 1207 -26.70 -0.22 -27.13
N LEU A 1208 -26.28 0.92 -27.69
CA LEU A 1208 -24.88 1.23 -27.92
C LEU A 1208 -24.51 2.44 -27.07
N ASP A 1209 -23.61 2.22 -26.12
CA ASP A 1209 -23.16 3.24 -25.19
C ASP A 1209 -21.69 3.57 -25.48
N ALA A 1210 -21.33 4.84 -25.27
CA ALA A 1210 -19.97 5.32 -25.43
C ALA A 1210 -19.57 6.20 -24.25
N HIS A 1211 -18.35 6.03 -23.76
CA HIS A 1211 -17.78 6.80 -22.66
C HIS A 1211 -16.40 7.29 -23.06
N LEU A 1212 -16.06 8.53 -22.69
CA LEU A 1212 -14.80 9.17 -22.97
C LEU A 1212 -14.37 9.98 -21.75
N VAL A 1213 -13.17 9.71 -21.26
CA VAL A 1213 -12.46 10.53 -20.28
C VAL A 1213 -11.19 11.06 -20.93
N TRP A 1214 -10.92 12.35 -20.72
CA TRP A 1214 -9.68 12.97 -21.12
C TRP A 1214 -9.13 13.90 -20.05
N GLU A 1215 -7.82 13.83 -19.83
CA GLU A 1215 -7.09 14.72 -18.93
C GLU A 1215 -5.85 15.31 -19.63
N PRO A 1216 -5.44 16.56 -19.36
CA PRO A 1216 -4.16 17.07 -19.78
C PRO A 1216 -3.02 16.42 -18.96
N PHE A 1217 -1.77 16.55 -19.44
CA PHE A 1217 -0.61 15.95 -18.77
C PHE A 1217 -0.43 16.37 -17.30
N ASP A 1218 -0.85 17.58 -16.92
CA ASP A 1218 -0.77 18.09 -15.54
C ASP A 1218 -2.00 17.75 -14.67
N LYS A 1219 -2.99 17.05 -15.25
CA LYS A 1219 -4.23 16.57 -14.62
C LYS A 1219 -5.04 17.64 -13.87
N ARG A 1220 -4.88 18.91 -14.23
CA ARG A 1220 -5.65 20.00 -13.60
C ARG A 1220 -7.10 20.06 -14.07
N ILE A 1221 -7.39 19.45 -15.21
CA ILE A 1221 -8.70 19.43 -15.83
C ILE A 1221 -9.05 17.97 -16.13
N GLU A 1222 -10.29 17.58 -15.95
CA GLU A 1222 -10.84 16.33 -16.45
C GLU A 1222 -12.10 16.64 -17.24
N LEU A 1223 -12.18 16.09 -18.44
CA LEU A 1223 -13.35 16.14 -19.29
C LEU A 1223 -13.91 14.73 -19.39
N GLU A 1224 -15.16 14.56 -19.00
CA GLU A 1224 -15.92 13.33 -19.20
C GLU A 1224 -17.05 13.60 -20.18
N ALA A 1225 -17.25 12.68 -21.11
CA ALA A 1225 -18.39 12.66 -22.02
C ALA A 1225 -18.91 11.23 -22.15
N ALA A 1226 -20.19 11.03 -21.90
CA ALA A 1226 -20.88 9.77 -22.04
C ALA A 1226 -22.11 9.94 -22.94
N ALA A 1227 -22.41 8.92 -23.74
CA ALA A 1227 -23.60 8.82 -24.54
C ALA A 1227 -24.20 7.42 -24.38
N TYR A 1228 -25.51 7.33 -24.21
CA TYR A 1228 -26.24 6.09 -23.97
C TYR A 1228 -27.34 5.94 -25.02
N ASN A 1229 -27.64 4.70 -25.40
CA ASN A 1229 -28.61 4.37 -26.46
C ASN A 1229 -28.36 5.18 -27.75
N LEU A 1230 -27.12 5.20 -28.24
CA LEU A 1230 -26.75 5.90 -29.48
C LEU A 1230 -27.56 5.43 -30.70
N LEU A 1231 -28.04 4.19 -30.67
CA LEU A 1231 -28.87 3.59 -31.70
C LEU A 1231 -30.28 4.20 -31.76
N ASP A 1232 -30.73 4.90 -30.70
CA ASP A 1232 -32.11 5.42 -30.59
C ASP A 1232 -33.14 4.30 -30.62
N GLU A 1233 -32.82 3.17 -29.97
CA GLU A 1233 -33.78 2.07 -29.89
C GLU A 1233 -34.93 2.46 -28.96
N ASP A 1234 -36.14 2.25 -29.46
CA ASP A 1234 -37.38 2.39 -28.69
C ASP A 1234 -37.61 1.08 -27.92
N PHE A 1235 -37.68 1.15 -26.60
CA PHE A 1235 -38.01 0.01 -25.74
C PHE A 1235 -38.97 0.44 -24.63
N GLU A 1236 -39.60 -0.54 -23.97
CA GLU A 1236 -40.50 -0.30 -22.84
C GLU A 1236 -39.86 -0.81 -21.54
N ILE A 1237 -40.04 -0.06 -20.44
CA ILE A 1237 -39.57 -0.46 -19.10
C ILE A 1237 -40.66 -1.20 -18.31
N THR A 1238 -41.92 -0.89 -18.60
CA THR A 1238 -43.12 -1.59 -18.17
C THR A 1238 -44.18 -1.38 -19.25
N PRO A 1239 -45.23 -2.21 -19.37
CA PRO A 1239 -46.12 -2.16 -20.52
C PRO A 1239 -46.74 -0.77 -20.75
N GLY A 1240 -46.57 -0.23 -21.96
CA GLY A 1240 -47.07 1.09 -22.34
C GLY A 1240 -46.24 2.27 -21.84
N VAL A 1241 -45.12 2.02 -21.17
CA VAL A 1241 -44.18 3.03 -20.65
C VAL A 1241 -42.88 3.00 -21.43
N PRO A 1242 -42.58 4.02 -22.25
CA PRO A 1242 -41.33 4.09 -22.97
C PRO A 1242 -40.15 4.20 -22.01
N GLY A 1243 -39.05 3.55 -22.36
CA GLY A 1243 -37.76 3.71 -21.71
C GLY A 1243 -37.11 5.04 -22.09
N TRP A 1244 -35.87 5.22 -21.62
CA TRP A 1244 -35.07 6.40 -21.94
C TRP A 1244 -34.54 6.34 -23.38
N GLY A 1245 -34.67 7.44 -24.13
CA GLY A 1245 -34.09 7.55 -25.47
C GLY A 1245 -32.61 7.91 -25.46
N ARG A 1246 -32.14 8.67 -26.45
CA ARG A 1246 -30.73 9.10 -26.51
C ARG A 1246 -30.38 10.01 -25.34
N ALA A 1247 -29.44 9.56 -24.51
CA ALA A 1247 -28.94 10.33 -23.39
C ALA A 1247 -27.47 10.71 -23.56
N PHE A 1248 -27.12 11.93 -23.17
CA PHE A 1248 -25.76 12.44 -23.16
C PHE A 1248 -25.44 13.02 -21.78
N LYS A 1249 -24.24 12.75 -21.27
CA LYS A 1249 -23.70 13.35 -20.05
C LYS A 1249 -22.33 13.93 -20.36
N GLY A 1250 -22.07 15.15 -19.91
CA GLY A 1250 -20.77 15.80 -20.10
C GLY A 1250 -20.40 16.61 -18.87
N THR A 1251 -19.23 16.36 -18.30
CA THR A 1251 -18.73 17.08 -17.13
C THR A 1251 -17.33 17.62 -17.39
N LEU A 1252 -17.05 18.79 -16.81
CA LEU A 1252 -15.73 19.40 -16.78
C LEU A 1252 -15.37 19.64 -15.32
N LYS A 1253 -14.31 18.98 -14.85
CA LYS A 1253 -13.79 19.10 -13.50
C LYS A 1253 -12.47 19.85 -13.50
N VAL A 1254 -12.30 20.81 -12.60
CA VAL A 1254 -11.06 21.58 -12.41
C VAL A 1254 -10.51 21.29 -11.03
N ARG A 1255 -9.23 20.90 -10.96
CA ARG A 1255 -8.52 20.51 -9.73
C ARG A 1255 -7.50 21.58 -9.34
N PHE A 1256 -7.43 21.92 -8.05
CA PHE A 1256 -6.64 23.01 -7.48
C PHE A 1256 -5.54 22.50 -6.56
#